data_AF-A0A3D2Z484-F1
#
_entry.id   AF-A0A3D2Z484-F1
#
_cell.length_a   1.000
_cell.length_b   1.000
_cell.length_c   1.000
_cell.angle_alpha   90.00
_cell.angle_beta   90.00
_cell.angle_gamma   90.00
#
_symmetry.space_group_name_H-M   'P 1'
#
loop_
_entity.id
_entity.type
_entity.pdbx_description
1 polymer ?
#
loop_
_entity_poly.entity_id
_entity_poly.type
_entity_poly.pdbx_seq_one_letter_code
_entity_poly.pdbx_strand_id
1 'polypeptide(L)'
;MARESNRQARKDRQYEEINEYRDLLEAPDRFESGFTRKTLIGVLFIAFIMTPGQMYLSLVTGIGIGEAAQWVTVILFLEIAKRSFTSLRRQEIFLLTYVASQLIVRAETQTFLQLIWRQYFVSSPEASQFGLTDKLVSLKWHGYGWFSPHPDSEAIIQRTFFHEDWLLPIALLVIGIIISRVTWFTSGYVLFRLVSDREKLPFPTAPQAALGAMALAEESGSEELSWKWPAFTVGGAIGLIFGFIYVAIPTLTETFAGKKVTILPIPFADLTPVLGRFLGATPIAITFSLSPIFAGLLLPFWSVMGSFAGVVSFIVLSPMLHRYGYMPHWVPGMGAIQTQITAGVDFWQPFGMGVTLAVAIISVTQVIRAGREKAIDSAYADEHGHDHDTCRHPECDKQSQVRGYCMEHLNRGDFRLWVCVTLFFLGAAYPILLAKTLFPTLVTTGMLVVILLIAFVYAPLMSFVSARLDGLIGQNIQIPHLHEATVFLTGYRGVEIWFVPLAGADFGGGAETFRIIELTGMRFTSLLKAEIVMVPIVLGASLMYWSFLWKLAPIPSQAYPYVQTFWPARAFAEAVRYSATQYSVFYEAGEEVQGSIVPPGEVAWSPSNLHDKSLYYWRVRVSKDVDIKNPDKRIYGHWSETSWFTTDFSGAGGERGPPEILESRISRDVDDSLPVATPATPQLAAVVDEPETMFRVRLPAEWADSTVAYMIELDTDPKFRGDFFQSSTEMPMFFQIYWQDPRSAGDGKDNDFDGLADEEVLNQRDDDGDGAIDEDIRHPLDGEKWPILVFGLVFGLGLYSFLGFFGMPMFFIWGYIRAVASAGAATFFAMFTEVIGALLARYYFWPKFGKKHWRQVAMVLAVGFGVGISLVGMFCAATLMISKAVSSSTF
;
A
#
# COMPACT_ATOMS: atom_id res chain seq x y z
N MET A 1 46.30 -14.00 -5.77
CA MET A 1 46.02 -15.43 -6.01
C MET A 1 45.21 -16.14 -4.92
N ALA A 2 45.75 -16.59 -3.77
CA ALA A 2 44.97 -17.38 -2.80
C ALA A 2 43.78 -16.61 -2.14
N ARG A 3 43.97 -15.31 -1.85
CA ARG A 3 42.88 -14.43 -1.37
C ARG A 3 41.82 -14.15 -2.45
N GLU A 4 42.21 -14.08 -3.72
CA GLU A 4 41.27 -13.87 -4.84
C GLU A 4 40.48 -15.14 -5.15
N SER A 5 41.12 -16.31 -5.10
CA SER A 5 40.46 -17.61 -5.25
C SER A 5 39.41 -17.84 -4.14
N ASN A 6 39.75 -17.55 -2.88
CA ASN A 6 38.78 -17.61 -1.78
C ASN A 6 37.65 -16.58 -1.91
N ARG A 7 37.92 -15.39 -2.44
CA ARG A 7 36.90 -14.36 -2.70
C ARG A 7 35.96 -14.79 -3.83
N GLN A 8 36.49 -15.41 -4.88
CA GLN A 8 35.70 -15.93 -6.00
C GLN A 8 34.84 -17.12 -5.57
N ALA A 9 35.41 -18.10 -4.84
CA ALA A 9 34.65 -19.24 -4.32
C ALA A 9 33.51 -18.82 -3.36
N ARG A 10 33.73 -17.79 -2.53
CA ARG A 10 32.69 -17.18 -1.71
C ARG A 10 31.58 -16.56 -2.55
N LYS A 11 31.94 -15.83 -3.61
CA LYS A 11 30.99 -15.22 -4.55
C LYS A 11 30.18 -16.30 -5.27
N ASP A 12 30.83 -17.33 -5.79
CA ASP A 12 30.15 -18.41 -6.51
C ASP A 12 29.13 -19.13 -5.61
N ARG A 13 29.49 -19.40 -4.34
CA ARG A 13 28.56 -19.97 -3.34
C ARG A 13 27.37 -19.04 -3.01
N GLN A 14 27.58 -17.73 -2.97
CA GLN A 14 26.53 -16.75 -2.69
C GLN A 14 25.48 -16.65 -3.81
N TYR A 15 25.92 -16.86 -5.06
CA TYR A 15 25.11 -16.72 -6.27
C TYR A 15 24.76 -18.06 -6.94
N GLU A 16 25.10 -19.20 -6.34
CA GLU A 16 24.86 -20.54 -6.90
C GLU A 16 23.37 -20.78 -7.20
N GLU A 17 22.51 -20.67 -6.18
CA GLU A 17 21.07 -20.87 -6.34
C GLU A 17 20.46 -19.85 -7.31
N ILE A 18 20.99 -18.63 -7.32
CA ILE A 18 20.57 -17.53 -8.19
C ILE A 18 20.80 -17.89 -9.66
N ASN A 19 21.99 -18.38 -10.00
CA ASN A 19 22.34 -18.79 -11.36
C ASN A 19 21.50 -19.98 -11.83
N GLU A 20 21.18 -20.92 -10.95
CA GLU A 20 20.34 -22.06 -11.30
C GLU A 20 18.91 -21.67 -11.69
N TYR A 21 18.33 -20.65 -11.06
CA TYR A 21 16.99 -20.15 -11.43
C TYR A 21 17.01 -19.45 -12.80
N ARG A 22 18.10 -18.74 -13.13
CA ARG A 22 18.28 -18.15 -14.47
C ARG A 22 18.24 -19.21 -15.57
N ASP A 23 18.94 -20.31 -15.33
CA ASP A 23 19.17 -21.32 -16.35
C ASP A 23 17.97 -22.29 -16.48
N LEU A 24 16.85 -22.03 -15.79
CA LEU A 24 15.62 -22.83 -15.86
C LEU A 24 14.92 -22.72 -17.21
N LEU A 25 14.90 -21.52 -17.80
CA LEU A 25 14.28 -21.27 -19.09
C LEU A 25 15.17 -20.32 -19.89
N GLU A 26 15.68 -20.80 -21.01
CA GLU A 26 16.44 -19.98 -21.93
C GLU A 26 15.49 -19.26 -22.90
N ALA A 27 15.80 -18.01 -23.20
CA ALA A 27 15.03 -17.28 -24.20
C ALA A 27 15.23 -17.90 -25.59
N PRO A 28 14.19 -17.97 -26.43
CA PRO A 28 14.27 -18.53 -27.77
C PRO A 28 15.05 -17.63 -28.72
N ASP A 29 15.65 -18.21 -29.75
CA ASP A 29 16.40 -17.48 -30.78
C ASP A 29 15.50 -16.79 -31.82
N ARG A 30 14.19 -17.09 -31.81
CA ARG A 30 13.20 -16.54 -32.76
C ARG A 30 12.04 -15.86 -32.02
N PHE A 31 11.74 -14.63 -32.42
CA PHE A 31 10.64 -13.81 -31.88
C PHE A 31 9.50 -13.64 -32.87
N GLU A 32 8.29 -14.01 -32.44
CA GLU A 32 7.06 -13.91 -33.23
C GLU A 32 6.11 -12.82 -32.73
N SER A 33 5.18 -12.38 -33.58
CA SER A 33 4.16 -11.42 -33.20
C SER A 33 3.08 -12.10 -32.36
N GLY A 34 2.88 -11.64 -31.13
CA GLY A 34 1.73 -12.05 -30.30
C GLY A 34 0.46 -11.29 -30.67
N PHE A 35 0.57 -10.08 -31.24
CA PHE A 35 -0.59 -9.27 -31.63
C PHE A 35 -1.08 -9.68 -33.03
N THR A 36 -2.23 -10.35 -33.08
CA THR A 36 -2.90 -10.83 -34.30
C THR A 36 -4.40 -10.47 -34.29
N ARG A 37 -5.11 -10.80 -35.38
CA ARG A 37 -6.57 -10.64 -35.42
C ARG A 37 -7.28 -11.49 -34.36
N LYS A 38 -6.73 -12.67 -34.04
CA LYS A 38 -7.30 -13.57 -33.02
C LYS A 38 -7.19 -12.95 -31.64
N THR A 39 -6.04 -12.38 -31.30
CA THR A 39 -5.86 -11.71 -30.01
C THR A 39 -6.71 -10.46 -29.90
N LEU A 40 -6.94 -9.72 -31.00
CA LEU A 40 -7.86 -8.57 -31.00
C LEU A 40 -9.29 -8.99 -30.64
N ILE A 41 -9.79 -10.08 -31.21
CA ILE A 41 -11.11 -10.65 -30.87
C ILE A 41 -11.12 -11.07 -29.39
N GLY A 42 -10.05 -11.69 -28.91
CA GLY A 42 -9.91 -12.04 -27.49
C GLY A 42 -9.93 -10.81 -26.58
N VAL A 43 -9.26 -9.71 -26.94
CA VAL A 43 -9.30 -8.45 -26.17
C VAL A 43 -10.74 -7.92 -26.08
N LEU A 44 -11.48 -7.93 -27.19
CA LEU A 44 -12.88 -7.50 -27.21
C LEU A 44 -13.77 -8.42 -26.37
N PHE A 45 -13.56 -9.74 -26.43
CA PHE A 45 -14.25 -10.71 -25.60
C PHE A 45 -14.04 -10.39 -24.11
N ILE A 46 -12.80 -10.15 -23.68
CA ILE A 46 -12.50 -9.84 -22.28
C ILE A 46 -13.12 -8.48 -21.89
N ALA A 47 -13.01 -7.47 -22.73
CA ALA A 47 -13.50 -6.12 -22.45
C ALA A 47 -15.03 -6.03 -22.36
N PHE A 48 -15.77 -6.75 -23.21
CA PHE A 48 -17.24 -6.62 -23.29
C PHE A 48 -18.02 -7.77 -22.63
N ILE A 49 -17.40 -8.92 -22.36
CA ILE A 49 -18.09 -10.06 -21.73
C ILE A 49 -17.60 -10.27 -20.31
N MET A 50 -16.28 -10.33 -20.10
CA MET A 50 -15.74 -10.63 -18.77
C MET A 50 -15.75 -9.41 -17.85
N THR A 51 -15.30 -8.26 -18.35
CA THR A 51 -15.15 -7.03 -17.55
C THR A 51 -16.47 -6.55 -16.90
N PRO A 52 -17.63 -6.57 -17.56
CA PRO A 52 -18.89 -6.12 -16.95
C PRO A 52 -19.34 -7.01 -15.80
N GLY A 53 -19.17 -8.33 -15.97
CA GLY A 53 -19.47 -9.30 -14.92
C GLY A 53 -18.60 -9.06 -13.68
N GLN A 54 -17.31 -8.74 -13.89
CA GLN A 54 -16.38 -8.37 -12.83
C GLN A 54 -16.80 -7.09 -12.11
N MET A 55 -17.11 -6.03 -12.87
CA MET A 55 -17.50 -4.74 -12.33
C MET A 55 -18.75 -4.89 -11.47
N TYR A 56 -19.78 -5.55 -11.98
CA TYR A 56 -21.00 -5.81 -11.22
C TYR A 56 -20.74 -6.68 -9.98
N LEU A 57 -19.94 -7.75 -10.11
CA LEU A 57 -19.60 -8.62 -8.99
C LEU A 57 -18.86 -7.87 -7.88
N SER A 58 -17.94 -6.98 -8.24
CA SER A 58 -17.20 -6.16 -7.28
C SER A 58 -18.14 -5.26 -6.44
N LEU A 59 -19.23 -4.77 -7.03
CA LEU A 59 -20.21 -3.94 -6.32
C LEU A 59 -21.15 -4.74 -5.40
N VAL A 60 -21.48 -5.98 -5.78
CA VAL A 60 -22.44 -6.81 -5.05
C VAL A 60 -21.78 -7.64 -3.95
N THR A 61 -20.61 -8.20 -4.24
CA THR A 61 -19.93 -9.15 -3.34
C THR A 61 -18.66 -8.60 -2.73
N GLY A 62 -18.08 -7.55 -3.32
CA GLY A 62 -16.81 -6.97 -2.89
C GLY A 62 -15.57 -7.78 -3.20
N ILE A 63 -15.79 -8.99 -3.70
CA ILE A 63 -14.76 -9.89 -4.15
C ILE A 63 -14.80 -9.80 -5.67
N GLY A 64 -13.80 -9.16 -6.27
CA GLY A 64 -13.54 -9.32 -7.69
C GLY A 64 -13.30 -10.81 -7.99
N ILE A 65 -13.47 -11.24 -9.25
CA ILE A 65 -13.13 -12.63 -9.62
C ILE A 65 -11.60 -12.86 -9.48
N GLY A 66 -10.80 -11.82 -9.16
CA GLY A 66 -9.41 -11.90 -8.68
C GLY A 66 -8.41 -12.39 -9.74
N GLU A 67 -7.19 -12.74 -9.32
CA GLU A 67 -6.17 -13.36 -10.20
C GLU A 67 -6.67 -14.65 -10.87
N ALA A 68 -7.61 -15.32 -10.20
CA ALA A 68 -8.35 -16.49 -10.65
C ALA A 68 -9.03 -16.29 -12.03
N ALA A 69 -9.58 -15.11 -12.26
CA ALA A 69 -10.35 -14.82 -13.45
C ALA A 69 -9.52 -14.73 -14.72
N GLN A 70 -8.26 -14.29 -14.62
CA GLN A 70 -7.37 -14.17 -15.77
C GLN A 70 -7.20 -15.53 -16.46
N TRP A 71 -6.87 -16.55 -15.68
CA TRP A 71 -6.59 -17.89 -16.22
C TRP A 71 -7.84 -18.52 -16.81
N VAL A 72 -8.96 -18.39 -16.11
CA VAL A 72 -10.26 -18.92 -16.54
C VAL A 72 -10.69 -18.26 -17.84
N THR A 73 -10.54 -16.94 -17.94
CA THR A 73 -10.89 -16.19 -19.15
C THR A 73 -10.12 -16.71 -20.35
N VAL A 74 -8.82 -16.97 -20.17
CA VAL A 74 -7.97 -17.51 -21.24
C VAL A 74 -8.35 -18.96 -21.57
N ILE A 75 -8.66 -19.80 -20.58
CA ILE A 75 -9.11 -21.18 -20.80
C ILE A 75 -10.46 -21.20 -21.54
N LEU A 76 -11.43 -20.36 -21.14
CA LEU A 76 -12.71 -20.24 -21.83
C LEU A 76 -12.53 -19.79 -23.27
N PHE A 77 -11.66 -18.80 -23.51
CA PHE A 77 -11.36 -18.35 -24.87
C PHE A 77 -10.65 -19.45 -25.69
N LEU A 78 -9.74 -20.20 -25.08
CA LEU A 78 -9.09 -21.37 -25.69
C LEU A 78 -10.11 -22.43 -26.08
N GLU A 79 -11.07 -22.75 -25.22
CA GLU A 79 -12.15 -23.70 -25.51
C GLU A 79 -13.05 -23.23 -26.66
N ILE A 80 -13.39 -21.94 -26.71
CA ILE A 80 -14.13 -21.35 -27.83
C ILE A 80 -13.31 -21.45 -29.12
N ALA A 81 -12.01 -21.15 -29.06
CA ALA A 81 -11.10 -21.21 -30.20
C ALA A 81 -10.99 -22.64 -30.76
N LYS A 82 -10.84 -23.64 -29.88
CA LYS A 82 -10.81 -25.08 -30.22
C LYS A 82 -12.11 -25.53 -30.88
N ARG A 83 -13.27 -25.17 -30.31
CA ARG A 83 -14.60 -25.48 -30.87
C ARG A 83 -14.84 -24.80 -32.22
N SER A 84 -14.14 -23.69 -32.46
CA SER A 84 -14.14 -22.96 -33.74
C SER A 84 -13.09 -23.48 -34.73
N PHE A 85 -12.45 -24.62 -34.46
CA PHE A 85 -11.36 -25.21 -35.27
C PHE A 85 -10.16 -24.28 -35.48
N THR A 86 -9.85 -23.45 -34.48
CA THR A 86 -8.68 -22.55 -34.49
C THR A 86 -7.73 -22.89 -33.34
N SER A 87 -6.43 -22.80 -33.59
CA SER A 87 -5.40 -22.87 -32.55
C SER A 87 -4.78 -21.50 -32.29
N LEU A 88 -4.30 -21.28 -31.07
CA LEU A 88 -3.59 -20.07 -30.65
C LEU A 88 -2.12 -20.39 -30.38
N ARG A 89 -1.21 -19.54 -30.87
CA ARG A 89 0.22 -19.67 -30.59
C ARG A 89 0.52 -19.28 -29.14
N ARG A 90 1.65 -19.75 -28.62
CA ARG A 90 2.14 -19.38 -27.28
C ARG A 90 2.23 -17.86 -27.05
N GLN A 91 2.63 -17.08 -28.05
CA GLN A 91 2.70 -15.62 -27.95
C GLN A 91 1.32 -14.97 -27.92
N GLU A 92 0.35 -15.54 -28.62
CA GLU A 92 -1.05 -15.05 -28.62
C GLU A 92 -1.70 -15.32 -27.26
N ILE A 93 -1.46 -16.49 -26.67
CA ILE A 93 -1.97 -16.89 -25.36
C ILE A 93 -1.33 -16.04 -24.27
N PHE A 94 -0.01 -15.86 -24.30
CA PHE A 94 0.67 -14.96 -23.37
C PHE A 94 0.10 -13.54 -23.45
N LEU A 95 -0.09 -13.02 -24.67
CA LEU A 95 -0.69 -11.70 -24.84
C LEU A 95 -2.10 -11.63 -24.26
N LEU A 96 -2.93 -12.67 -24.43
CA LEU A 96 -4.27 -12.72 -23.85
C LEU A 96 -4.26 -12.83 -22.33
N THR A 97 -3.34 -13.62 -21.73
CA THR A 97 -3.16 -13.63 -20.27
C THR A 97 -2.74 -12.27 -19.75
N TYR A 98 -1.80 -11.61 -20.44
CA TYR A 98 -1.37 -10.26 -20.09
C TYR A 98 -2.53 -9.27 -20.18
N VAL A 99 -3.25 -9.26 -21.30
CA VAL A 99 -4.40 -8.39 -21.52
C VAL A 99 -5.48 -8.65 -20.46
N ALA A 100 -5.83 -9.91 -20.19
CA ALA A 100 -6.81 -10.25 -19.17
C ALA A 100 -6.40 -9.72 -17.78
N SER A 101 -5.12 -9.91 -17.39
CA SER A 101 -4.58 -9.37 -16.14
C SER A 101 -4.77 -7.85 -16.03
N GLN A 102 -4.41 -7.14 -17.10
CA GLN A 102 -4.44 -5.67 -17.13
C GLN A 102 -5.88 -5.15 -17.19
N LEU A 103 -6.77 -5.81 -17.92
CA LEU A 103 -8.18 -5.43 -18.04
C LEU A 103 -8.91 -5.55 -16.71
N ILE A 104 -8.72 -6.66 -15.99
CA ILE A 104 -9.38 -6.89 -14.70
C ILE A 104 -8.89 -5.87 -13.67
N VAL A 105 -7.57 -5.70 -13.53
CA VAL A 105 -7.00 -4.72 -12.60
C VAL A 105 -7.50 -3.30 -12.89
N ARG A 106 -7.54 -2.90 -14.18
CA ARG A 106 -7.99 -1.56 -14.57
C ARG A 106 -9.47 -1.33 -14.29
N ALA A 107 -10.31 -2.34 -14.48
CA ALA A 107 -11.74 -2.26 -14.20
C ALA A 107 -12.05 -2.04 -12.71
N GLU A 108 -11.21 -2.59 -11.83
CA GLU A 108 -11.38 -2.49 -10.37
C GLU A 108 -10.70 -1.27 -9.74
N THR A 109 -9.63 -0.73 -10.33
CA THR A 109 -8.78 0.24 -9.61
C THR A 109 -8.49 1.56 -10.34
N GLN A 110 -8.64 1.69 -11.66
CA GLN A 110 -7.99 2.79 -12.41
C GLN A 110 -8.86 3.54 -13.43
N THR A 111 -10.15 3.26 -13.55
CA THR A 111 -11.02 3.93 -14.54
C THR A 111 -12.12 4.74 -13.85
N PHE A 112 -13.37 4.63 -14.32
CA PHE A 112 -14.50 5.45 -13.89
C PHE A 112 -15.02 5.09 -12.50
N LEU A 113 -14.67 3.93 -11.94
CA LEU A 113 -14.97 3.60 -10.53
C LEU A 113 -14.43 4.65 -9.57
N GLN A 114 -13.22 5.16 -9.84
CA GLN A 114 -12.62 6.19 -9.01
C GLN A 114 -13.43 7.50 -9.02
N LEU A 115 -14.08 7.83 -10.14
CA LEU A 115 -14.94 9.02 -10.23
C LEU A 115 -16.24 8.82 -9.43
N ILE A 116 -16.84 7.62 -9.49
CA ILE A 116 -18.02 7.27 -8.67
C ILE A 116 -17.64 7.28 -7.19
N TRP A 117 -16.50 6.71 -6.82
CA TRP A 117 -15.99 6.72 -5.45
C TRP A 117 -15.81 8.15 -4.93
N ARG A 118 -15.16 9.03 -5.71
CA ARG A 118 -14.96 10.45 -5.33
C ARG A 118 -16.28 11.18 -5.14
N GLN A 119 -17.24 10.98 -6.05
CA GLN A 119 -18.58 11.53 -5.90
C GLN A 119 -19.22 11.05 -4.60
N TYR A 120 -19.19 9.73 -4.35
CA TYR A 120 -19.82 9.15 -3.17
C TYR A 120 -19.18 9.71 -1.91
N PHE A 121 -17.86 9.70 -1.85
CA PHE A 121 -17.08 10.21 -0.72
C PHE A 121 -17.46 11.66 -0.40
N VAL A 122 -17.49 12.55 -1.39
CA VAL A 122 -17.88 13.95 -1.19
C VAL A 122 -19.31 14.09 -0.66
N SER A 123 -20.24 13.26 -1.14
CA SER A 123 -21.64 13.25 -0.68
C SER A 123 -21.89 12.45 0.61
N SER A 124 -20.87 11.82 1.16
CA SER A 124 -21.01 10.89 2.28
C SER A 124 -21.20 11.62 3.62
N PRO A 125 -21.99 11.08 4.56
CA PRO A 125 -22.07 11.61 5.92
C PRO A 125 -20.69 11.70 6.58
N GLU A 126 -19.80 10.73 6.30
CA GLU A 126 -18.46 10.70 6.85
C GLU A 126 -17.64 11.91 6.39
N ALA A 127 -17.61 12.23 5.09
CA ALA A 127 -16.89 13.44 4.64
C ALA A 127 -17.51 14.74 5.19
N SER A 128 -18.83 14.78 5.36
CA SER A 128 -19.51 15.92 5.98
C SER A 128 -19.16 16.07 7.46
N GLN A 129 -19.02 14.96 8.20
CA GLN A 129 -18.61 14.91 9.61
C GLN A 129 -17.17 15.34 9.85
N PHE A 130 -16.33 15.38 8.82
CA PHE A 130 -14.96 15.91 8.91
C PHE A 130 -14.83 17.30 8.25
N GLY A 131 -15.93 17.94 7.85
CA GLY A 131 -15.91 19.24 7.15
C GLY A 131 -15.20 19.21 5.79
N LEU A 132 -15.12 18.03 5.14
CA LEU A 132 -14.34 17.84 3.91
C LEU A 132 -15.13 18.14 2.65
N THR A 133 -16.47 18.00 2.67
CA THR A 133 -17.33 18.13 1.48
C THR A 133 -17.11 19.47 0.76
N ASP A 134 -17.24 20.60 1.47
CA ASP A 134 -17.10 21.93 0.86
C ASP A 134 -15.66 22.23 0.42
N LYS A 135 -14.67 21.75 1.19
CA LYS A 135 -13.24 21.89 0.83
C LYS A 135 -12.89 21.12 -0.44
N LEU A 136 -13.48 19.94 -0.66
CA LEU A 136 -13.19 19.11 -1.83
C LEU A 136 -13.90 19.61 -3.10
N VAL A 137 -15.12 20.14 -2.97
CA VAL A 137 -15.87 20.69 -4.12
C VAL A 137 -15.39 22.09 -4.50
N SER A 138 -14.84 22.86 -3.55
CA SER A 138 -14.24 24.15 -3.84
C SER A 138 -12.90 24.06 -4.60
N LEU A 139 -12.35 22.86 -4.78
CA LEU A 139 -11.18 22.60 -5.63
C LEU A 139 -11.50 22.85 -7.11
N LYS A 140 -11.39 24.11 -7.53
CA LYS A 140 -11.70 24.58 -8.88
C LYS A 140 -10.45 25.04 -9.61
N TRP A 141 -10.38 24.72 -10.90
CA TRP A 141 -9.39 25.24 -11.85
C TRP A 141 -10.14 25.98 -12.96
N HIS A 142 -9.89 27.29 -13.10
CA HIS A 142 -10.62 28.19 -14.01
C HIS A 142 -12.16 28.07 -13.92
N GLY A 143 -12.69 27.89 -12.71
CA GLY A 143 -14.14 27.80 -12.46
C GLY A 143 -14.73 26.37 -12.57
N TYR A 144 -13.98 25.40 -13.10
CA TYR A 144 -14.41 24.00 -13.19
C TYR A 144 -13.83 23.17 -12.04
N GLY A 145 -14.67 22.37 -11.37
CA GLY A 145 -14.22 21.42 -10.35
C GLY A 145 -13.40 20.29 -10.98
N TRP A 146 -12.22 19.99 -10.44
CA TRP A 146 -11.36 18.93 -10.99
C TRP A 146 -11.38 17.62 -10.18
N PHE A 147 -11.84 17.66 -8.92
CA PHE A 147 -11.93 16.49 -8.05
C PHE A 147 -13.24 15.72 -8.22
N SER A 148 -14.37 16.38 -7.96
CA SER A 148 -15.74 15.87 -8.13
C SER A 148 -16.71 17.04 -8.33
N PRO A 149 -17.81 16.88 -9.10
CA PRO A 149 -18.92 17.83 -9.12
C PRO A 149 -19.58 17.99 -7.74
N HIS A 150 -20.27 19.12 -7.52
CA HIS A 150 -21.07 19.35 -6.31
C HIS A 150 -22.20 18.30 -6.19
N PRO A 151 -22.56 17.84 -4.99
CA PRO A 151 -23.66 16.89 -4.79
C PRO A 151 -24.99 17.33 -5.45
N ASP A 152 -25.26 18.63 -5.44
CA ASP A 152 -26.46 19.24 -6.05
C ASP A 152 -26.35 19.48 -7.57
N SER A 153 -25.25 19.10 -8.22
CA SER A 153 -25.12 19.22 -9.68
C SER A 153 -26.10 18.30 -10.41
N GLU A 154 -26.66 18.79 -11.53
CA GLU A 154 -27.51 17.99 -12.42
C GLU A 154 -26.82 16.69 -12.90
N ALA A 155 -25.49 16.70 -13.04
CA ALA A 155 -24.72 15.53 -13.42
C ALA A 155 -24.88 14.37 -12.43
N ILE A 156 -24.89 14.70 -11.13
CA ILE A 156 -25.00 13.73 -10.03
C ILE A 156 -26.46 13.28 -9.89
N ILE A 157 -27.39 14.22 -9.95
CA ILE A 157 -28.84 13.94 -9.84
C ILE A 157 -29.30 13.02 -10.99
N GLN A 158 -28.88 13.31 -12.22
CA GLN A 158 -29.20 12.50 -13.40
C GLN A 158 -28.34 11.23 -13.53
N ARG A 159 -27.31 11.07 -12.68
CA ARG A 159 -26.37 9.93 -12.66
C ARG A 159 -25.76 9.67 -14.04
N THR A 160 -25.18 10.71 -14.63
CA THR A 160 -24.58 10.68 -15.97
C THR A 160 -23.17 11.26 -15.98
N PHE A 161 -22.27 10.61 -16.71
CA PHE A 161 -20.94 11.14 -17.00
C PHE A 161 -20.95 12.13 -18.18
N PHE A 162 -22.04 12.20 -18.94
CA PHE A 162 -22.17 13.07 -20.10
C PHE A 162 -22.73 14.44 -19.67
N HIS A 163 -21.96 15.16 -18.86
CA HIS A 163 -22.26 16.51 -18.41
C HIS A 163 -20.97 17.34 -18.35
N GLU A 164 -21.06 18.66 -18.52
CA GLU A 164 -19.88 19.55 -18.58
C GLU A 164 -19.07 19.52 -17.29
N ASP A 165 -19.72 19.38 -16.13
CA ASP A 165 -19.06 19.27 -14.82
C ASP A 165 -18.10 18.07 -14.70
N TRP A 166 -18.28 17.02 -15.51
CA TRP A 166 -17.40 15.85 -15.53
C TRP A 166 -16.25 15.98 -16.53
N LEU A 167 -16.25 17.01 -17.39
CA LEU A 167 -15.28 17.13 -18.48
C LEU A 167 -13.84 17.19 -17.97
N LEU A 168 -13.56 18.05 -16.98
CA LEU A 168 -12.22 18.21 -16.43
C LEU A 168 -11.75 16.97 -15.64
N PRO A 169 -12.54 16.39 -14.71
CA PRO A 169 -12.16 15.15 -14.04
C PRO A 169 -11.90 13.99 -15.01
N ILE A 170 -12.74 13.80 -16.02
CA ILE A 170 -12.57 12.75 -17.04
C ILE A 170 -11.32 13.02 -17.89
N ALA A 171 -11.08 14.26 -18.31
CA ALA A 171 -9.90 14.62 -19.09
C ALA A 171 -8.60 14.35 -18.32
N LEU A 172 -8.54 14.76 -17.05
CA LEU A 172 -7.39 14.49 -16.18
C LEU A 172 -7.17 12.99 -15.98
N LEU A 173 -8.25 12.22 -15.80
CA LEU A 173 -8.18 10.77 -15.68
C LEU A 173 -7.63 10.12 -16.96
N VAL A 174 -8.16 10.48 -18.14
CA VAL A 174 -7.73 9.90 -19.42
C VAL A 174 -6.28 10.26 -19.72
N ILE A 175 -5.89 11.52 -19.54
CA ILE A 175 -4.50 11.98 -19.75
C ILE A 175 -3.56 11.27 -18.76
N GLY A 176 -3.94 11.20 -17.48
CA GLY A 176 -3.17 10.52 -16.45
C GLY A 176 -2.95 9.04 -16.76
N ILE A 177 -3.96 8.32 -17.26
CA ILE A 177 -3.84 6.93 -17.68
C ILE A 177 -2.86 6.81 -18.85
N ILE A 178 -3.01 7.63 -19.89
CA ILE A 178 -2.13 7.58 -21.07
C ILE A 178 -0.67 7.83 -20.66
N ILE A 179 -0.42 8.86 -19.87
CA ILE A 179 0.92 9.23 -19.42
C ILE A 179 1.51 8.13 -18.52
N SER A 180 0.72 7.61 -17.58
CA SER A 180 1.12 6.49 -16.72
C SER A 180 1.49 5.24 -17.53
N ARG A 181 0.77 4.93 -18.62
CA ARG A 181 1.13 3.82 -19.51
C ARG A 181 2.41 4.07 -20.29
N VAL A 182 2.60 5.30 -20.78
CA VAL A 182 3.83 5.68 -21.48
C VAL A 182 5.03 5.60 -20.54
N THR A 183 4.94 6.15 -19.33
CA THR A 183 6.03 6.07 -18.34
C THR A 183 6.30 4.64 -17.92
N TRP A 184 5.27 3.84 -17.61
CA TRP A 184 5.42 2.43 -17.25
C TRP A 184 6.13 1.63 -18.37
N PHE A 185 5.70 1.79 -19.63
CA PHE A 185 6.29 1.05 -20.75
C PHE A 185 7.75 1.45 -21.00
N THR A 186 8.04 2.75 -20.97
CA THR A 186 9.36 3.29 -21.31
C THR A 186 10.39 3.05 -20.21
N SER A 187 10.03 3.29 -18.95
CA SER A 187 10.89 3.02 -17.79
C SER A 187 11.14 1.51 -17.63
N GLY A 188 10.11 0.68 -17.70
CA GLY A 188 10.23 -0.77 -17.63
C GLY A 188 11.17 -1.32 -18.70
N TYR A 189 11.10 -0.80 -19.94
CA TYR A 189 11.99 -1.20 -21.02
C TYR A 189 13.45 -0.75 -20.78
N VAL A 190 13.68 0.48 -20.32
CA VAL A 190 15.03 0.98 -19.99
C VAL A 190 15.64 0.16 -18.85
N LEU A 191 14.88 -0.08 -17.79
CA LEU A 191 15.32 -0.89 -16.65
C LEU A 191 15.61 -2.33 -17.08
N PHE A 192 14.75 -2.94 -17.91
CA PHE A 192 15.00 -4.24 -18.51
C PHE A 192 16.34 -4.27 -19.27
N ARG A 193 16.63 -3.25 -20.10
CA ARG A 193 17.89 -3.17 -20.85
C ARG A 193 19.11 -3.02 -19.94
N LEU A 194 18.98 -2.30 -18.82
CA LEU A 194 20.06 -2.13 -17.84
C LEU A 194 20.30 -3.41 -17.03
N VAL A 195 19.23 -4.04 -16.57
CA VAL A 195 19.29 -5.11 -15.57
C VAL A 195 19.39 -6.49 -16.22
N SER A 196 18.62 -6.76 -17.27
CA SER A 196 18.66 -8.03 -18.01
C SER A 196 19.79 -8.05 -19.04
N ASP A 197 19.89 -7.07 -19.93
CA ASP A 197 20.83 -7.17 -21.05
C ASP A 197 22.26 -6.76 -20.65
N ARG A 198 22.41 -5.71 -19.84
CA ARG A 198 23.72 -5.23 -19.40
C ARG A 198 24.25 -5.95 -18.15
N GLU A 199 23.43 -6.15 -17.12
CA GLU A 199 23.85 -6.85 -15.88
C GLU A 199 23.65 -8.38 -15.95
N LYS A 200 22.88 -8.90 -16.90
CA LYS A 200 22.61 -10.36 -17.05
C LYS A 200 22.04 -10.98 -15.78
N LEU A 201 21.15 -10.24 -15.13
CA LEU A 201 20.47 -10.71 -13.93
C LEU A 201 19.52 -11.89 -14.24
N PRO A 202 19.29 -12.75 -13.25
CA PRO A 202 18.65 -14.05 -13.43
C PRO A 202 17.12 -14.00 -13.57
N PHE A 203 16.45 -13.06 -12.90
CA PHE A 203 14.99 -12.92 -12.77
C PHE A 203 14.33 -14.25 -12.36
N PRO A 204 14.42 -14.69 -11.10
CA PRO A 204 14.00 -16.03 -10.69
C PRO A 204 12.49 -16.32 -10.85
N THR A 205 11.66 -15.27 -10.84
CA THR A 205 10.20 -15.32 -10.95
C THR A 205 9.71 -15.26 -12.41
N ALA A 206 10.46 -14.63 -13.32
CA ALA A 206 10.07 -14.50 -14.73
C ALA A 206 9.87 -15.86 -15.46
N PRO A 207 10.74 -16.88 -15.28
CA PRO A 207 10.51 -18.22 -15.83
C PRO A 207 9.20 -18.86 -15.37
N GLN A 208 8.73 -18.53 -14.16
CA GLN A 208 7.52 -19.10 -13.57
C GLN A 208 6.29 -18.64 -14.35
N ALA A 209 6.17 -17.32 -14.54
CA ALA A 209 5.09 -16.72 -15.31
C ALA A 209 5.13 -17.17 -16.79
N ALA A 210 6.33 -17.26 -17.38
CA ALA A 210 6.51 -17.71 -18.75
C ALA A 210 6.09 -19.19 -18.95
N LEU A 211 6.52 -20.09 -18.06
CA LEU A 211 6.18 -21.51 -18.13
C LEU A 211 4.69 -21.77 -17.93
N GLY A 212 4.02 -20.98 -17.08
CA GLY A 212 2.56 -21.05 -16.90
C GLY A 212 1.79 -20.74 -18.20
N ALA A 213 2.14 -19.65 -18.88
CA ALA A 213 1.53 -19.30 -20.16
C ALA A 213 1.85 -20.33 -21.26
N MET A 214 3.06 -20.89 -21.27
CA MET A 214 3.45 -21.94 -22.21
C MET A 214 2.72 -23.27 -21.97
N ALA A 215 2.43 -23.64 -20.72
CA ALA A 215 1.69 -24.87 -20.42
C ALA A 215 0.28 -24.86 -21.02
N LEU A 216 -0.39 -23.69 -21.01
CA LEU A 216 -1.69 -23.50 -21.65
C LEU A 216 -1.62 -23.51 -23.19
N ALA A 217 -0.46 -23.22 -23.77
CA ALA A 217 -0.27 -23.25 -25.22
C ALA A 217 -0.21 -24.67 -25.80
N GLU A 218 0.30 -25.64 -25.04
CA GLU A 218 0.29 -27.06 -25.44
C GLU A 218 -1.16 -27.59 -25.54
N GLU A 219 -2.05 -27.12 -24.66
CA GLU A 219 -3.46 -27.48 -24.69
C GLU A 219 -4.18 -26.97 -25.95
N SER A 220 -3.74 -25.86 -26.56
CA SER A 220 -4.39 -25.29 -27.75
C SER A 220 -4.22 -26.12 -29.03
N GLY A 221 -3.50 -27.25 -28.96
CA GLY A 221 -3.20 -28.14 -30.09
C GLY A 221 -2.16 -27.56 -31.06
N SER A 222 -1.43 -26.52 -30.63
CA SER A 222 -0.40 -25.85 -31.43
C SER A 222 0.99 -26.50 -31.33
N GLU A 223 1.25 -27.26 -30.25
CA GLU A 223 2.51 -27.95 -29.95
C GLU A 223 2.23 -29.40 -29.50
N GLU A 224 3.22 -30.29 -29.58
CA GLU A 224 3.11 -31.67 -29.09
C GLU A 224 2.92 -31.70 -27.56
N LEU A 225 2.11 -32.65 -27.06
CA LEU A 225 1.86 -32.84 -25.63
C LEU A 225 3.16 -33.15 -24.88
N SER A 226 3.61 -32.22 -24.03
CA SER A 226 4.81 -32.38 -23.21
C SER A 226 4.49 -32.84 -21.79
N TRP A 227 5.52 -32.90 -20.94
CA TRP A 227 5.39 -33.15 -19.51
C TRP A 227 4.60 -32.06 -18.77
N LYS A 228 4.43 -30.87 -19.38
CA LYS A 228 3.76 -29.71 -18.76
C LYS A 228 2.28 -29.99 -18.52
N TRP A 229 1.58 -30.58 -19.49
CA TRP A 229 0.14 -30.83 -19.37
C TRP A 229 -0.23 -31.76 -18.19
N PRO A 230 0.38 -32.95 -18.02
CA PRO A 230 0.11 -33.78 -16.84
C PRO A 230 0.38 -33.07 -15.51
N ALA A 231 1.48 -32.31 -15.42
CA ALA A 231 1.80 -31.53 -14.23
C ALA A 231 0.73 -30.47 -13.95
N PHE A 232 0.25 -29.78 -14.99
CA PHE A 232 -0.82 -28.79 -14.88
C PHE A 232 -2.12 -29.42 -14.40
N THR A 233 -2.53 -30.57 -14.98
CA THR A 233 -3.77 -31.26 -14.58
C THR A 233 -3.71 -31.78 -13.15
N VAL A 234 -2.57 -32.32 -12.69
CA VAL A 234 -2.40 -32.75 -11.29
C VAL A 234 -2.53 -31.55 -10.35
N GLY A 235 -1.90 -30.42 -10.69
CA GLY A 235 -2.05 -29.17 -9.96
C GLY A 235 -3.51 -28.75 -9.88
N GLY A 236 -4.20 -28.71 -11.03
CA GLY A 236 -5.62 -28.39 -11.16
C GLY A 236 -6.52 -29.28 -10.31
N ALA A 237 -6.27 -30.59 -10.29
CA ALA A 237 -7.02 -31.53 -9.46
C ALA A 237 -6.82 -31.27 -7.96
N ILE A 238 -5.57 -31.03 -7.51
CA ILE A 238 -5.28 -30.67 -6.12
C ILE A 238 -6.00 -29.36 -5.76
N GLY A 239 -5.93 -28.36 -6.65
CA GLY A 239 -6.60 -27.08 -6.46
C GLY A 239 -8.13 -27.18 -6.39
N LEU A 240 -8.74 -28.00 -7.24
CA LEU A 240 -10.20 -28.26 -7.22
C LEU A 240 -10.63 -28.96 -5.93
N ILE A 241 -9.92 -30.02 -5.52
CA ILE A 241 -10.24 -30.78 -4.31
C ILE A 241 -10.08 -29.90 -3.07
N PHE A 242 -8.94 -29.21 -2.96
CA PHE A 242 -8.70 -28.33 -1.83
C PHE A 242 -9.64 -27.13 -1.84
N GLY A 243 -9.84 -26.49 -2.99
CA GLY A 243 -10.80 -25.40 -3.15
C GLY A 243 -12.22 -25.83 -2.77
N PHE A 244 -12.63 -27.06 -3.09
CA PHE A 244 -13.92 -27.59 -2.66
C PHE A 244 -14.02 -27.69 -1.13
N ILE A 245 -13.01 -28.23 -0.47
CA ILE A 245 -12.99 -28.39 1.00
C ILE A 245 -12.88 -27.03 1.71
N TYR A 246 -11.96 -26.18 1.25
CA TYR A 246 -11.57 -24.94 1.91
C TYR A 246 -12.49 -23.76 1.56
N VAL A 247 -13.03 -23.70 0.34
CA VAL A 247 -13.86 -22.58 -0.13
C VAL A 247 -15.31 -23.00 -0.36
N ALA A 248 -15.56 -24.09 -1.07
CA ALA A 248 -16.93 -24.46 -1.44
C ALA A 248 -17.79 -24.93 -0.28
N ILE A 249 -17.31 -25.85 0.57
CA ILE A 249 -18.11 -26.35 1.68
C ILE A 249 -18.58 -25.20 2.59
N PRO A 250 -17.72 -24.29 3.09
CA PRO A 250 -18.18 -23.16 3.90
C PRO A 250 -19.15 -22.26 3.15
N THR A 251 -18.85 -21.91 1.89
CA THR A 251 -19.66 -20.96 1.12
C THR A 251 -21.03 -21.54 0.75
N LEU A 252 -21.09 -22.79 0.30
CA LEU A 252 -22.33 -23.46 -0.10
C LEU A 252 -23.19 -23.81 1.12
N THR A 253 -22.61 -24.22 2.25
CA THR A 253 -23.37 -24.46 3.48
C THR A 253 -23.94 -23.16 4.06
N GLU A 254 -23.17 -22.07 4.03
CA GLU A 254 -23.66 -20.73 4.39
C GLU A 254 -24.82 -20.30 3.46
N THR A 255 -24.66 -20.49 2.15
CA THR A 255 -25.64 -20.05 1.15
C THR A 255 -26.95 -20.86 1.20
N PHE A 256 -26.87 -22.19 1.29
CA PHE A 256 -28.05 -23.05 1.19
C PHE A 256 -28.63 -23.49 2.54
N ALA A 257 -27.80 -23.63 3.57
CA ALA A 257 -28.23 -24.10 4.90
C ALA A 257 -28.27 -22.99 5.95
N GLY A 258 -27.88 -21.76 5.60
CA GLY A 258 -27.86 -20.60 6.52
C GLY A 258 -26.84 -20.72 7.67
N LYS A 259 -26.04 -21.80 7.68
CA LYS A 259 -25.02 -22.06 8.69
C LYS A 259 -23.70 -22.42 8.00
N LYS A 260 -22.68 -21.60 8.24
CA LYS A 260 -21.33 -21.81 7.72
C LYS A 260 -20.66 -22.99 8.43
N VAL A 261 -20.45 -24.09 7.70
CA VAL A 261 -19.68 -25.24 8.18
C VAL A 261 -18.24 -25.08 7.70
N THR A 262 -17.32 -24.82 8.63
CA THR A 262 -15.88 -24.72 8.36
C THR A 262 -15.18 -26.00 8.82
N ILE A 263 -14.59 -26.74 7.88
CA ILE A 263 -13.74 -27.91 8.19
C ILE A 263 -12.37 -27.43 8.67
N LEU A 264 -11.81 -26.45 7.97
CA LEU A 264 -10.58 -25.76 8.32
C LEU A 264 -10.91 -24.30 8.67
N PRO A 265 -10.29 -23.71 9.71
CA PRO A 265 -10.48 -22.31 10.05
C PRO A 265 -10.03 -21.37 8.91
N ILE A 266 -10.87 -20.38 8.59
CA ILE A 266 -10.62 -19.35 7.56
C ILE A 266 -10.79 -17.98 8.23
N PRO A 267 -9.88 -17.01 8.01
CA PRO A 267 -8.67 -17.10 7.18
C PRO A 267 -7.49 -17.86 7.84
N PHE A 268 -7.51 -18.00 9.17
CA PHE A 268 -6.51 -18.69 9.98
C PHE A 268 -7.11 -19.10 11.32
N ALA A 269 -6.45 -20.00 12.05
CA ALA A 269 -6.73 -20.21 13.46
C ALA A 269 -5.93 -19.20 14.29
N ASP A 270 -6.63 -18.37 15.05
CA ASP A 270 -6.02 -17.42 15.98
C ASP A 270 -5.74 -18.10 17.32
N LEU A 271 -4.45 -18.21 17.66
CA LEU A 271 -3.98 -18.75 18.94
C LEU A 271 -3.49 -17.63 19.87
N THR A 272 -3.52 -16.37 19.42
CA THR A 272 -3.00 -15.20 20.15
C THR A 272 -3.73 -14.96 21.46
N PRO A 273 -5.07 -15.02 21.55
CA PRO A 273 -5.76 -14.81 22.84
C PRO A 273 -5.37 -15.83 23.92
N VAL A 274 -5.00 -17.05 23.51
CA VAL A 274 -4.65 -18.15 24.42
C VAL A 274 -3.16 -18.12 24.76
N LEU A 275 -2.30 -18.00 23.75
CA LEU A 275 -0.85 -18.07 23.90
C LEU A 275 -0.20 -16.71 24.23
N GLY A 276 -0.90 -15.60 23.96
CA GLY A 276 -0.41 -14.24 24.21
C GLY A 276 -0.09 -13.99 25.68
N ARG A 277 -0.77 -14.67 26.61
CA ARG A 277 -0.42 -14.61 28.05
C ARG A 277 1.02 -15.07 28.34
N PHE A 278 1.58 -15.95 27.52
CA PHE A 278 2.95 -16.46 27.70
C PHE A 278 3.95 -15.84 26.72
N LEU A 279 3.49 -15.51 25.51
CA LEU A 279 4.32 -15.02 24.41
C LEU A 279 4.18 -13.50 24.20
N GLY A 280 3.52 -12.80 25.12
CA GLY A 280 3.30 -11.35 25.09
C GLY A 280 2.65 -10.88 23.79
N ALA A 281 3.08 -9.72 23.31
CA ALA A 281 2.67 -9.08 22.06
C ALA A 281 3.12 -9.81 20.77
N THR A 282 3.15 -11.14 20.79
CA THR A 282 3.42 -11.98 19.62
C THR A 282 2.11 -12.45 19.00
N PRO A 283 1.73 -11.97 17.81
CA PRO A 283 0.58 -12.53 17.10
C PRO A 283 0.90 -13.95 16.61
N ILE A 284 0.03 -14.91 16.94
CA ILE A 284 0.18 -16.32 16.57
C ILE A 284 -1.08 -16.76 15.85
N ALA A 285 -1.04 -16.68 14.52
CA ALA A 285 -2.07 -17.20 13.65
C ALA A 285 -1.49 -18.27 12.72
N ILE A 286 -2.18 -19.41 12.61
CA ILE A 286 -1.80 -20.50 11.71
C ILE A 286 -2.78 -20.53 10.53
N THR A 287 -2.27 -20.28 9.33
CA THR A 287 -3.06 -20.44 8.10
C THR A 287 -3.08 -21.90 7.66
N PHE A 288 -4.27 -22.41 7.36
CA PHE A 288 -4.47 -23.75 6.81
C PHE A 288 -4.58 -23.77 5.28
N SER A 289 -4.26 -22.64 4.63
CA SER A 289 -4.20 -22.57 3.17
C SER A 289 -3.03 -23.40 2.64
N LEU A 290 -3.26 -24.13 1.54
CA LEU A 290 -2.18 -24.80 0.80
C LEU A 290 -1.35 -23.83 -0.05
N SER A 291 -1.85 -22.61 -0.33
CA SER A 291 -1.18 -21.66 -1.22
C SER A 291 0.24 -21.29 -0.77
N PRO A 292 0.51 -20.99 0.53
CA PRO A 292 1.87 -20.72 0.97
C PRO A 292 2.79 -21.95 0.86
N ILE A 293 2.26 -23.16 1.05
CA ILE A 293 3.03 -24.40 0.86
C ILE A 293 3.44 -24.54 -0.61
N PHE A 294 2.53 -24.26 -1.55
CA PHE A 294 2.84 -24.23 -2.98
C PHE A 294 3.85 -23.13 -3.35
N ALA A 295 3.76 -21.96 -2.74
CA ALA A 295 4.78 -20.91 -2.89
C ALA A 295 6.16 -21.41 -2.40
N GLY A 296 6.19 -22.06 -1.24
CA GLY A 296 7.41 -22.67 -0.69
C GLY A 296 8.05 -23.76 -1.57
N LEU A 297 7.25 -24.53 -2.32
CA LEU A 297 7.76 -25.54 -3.27
C LEU A 297 8.56 -24.93 -4.44
N LEU A 298 8.35 -23.63 -4.69
CA LEU A 298 8.78 -22.92 -5.89
C LEU A 298 9.84 -21.85 -5.60
N LEU A 299 9.70 -21.13 -4.47
CA LEU A 299 10.63 -20.09 -4.05
C LEU A 299 12.04 -20.65 -3.77
N PRO A 300 13.09 -19.83 -3.93
CA PRO A 300 14.46 -20.19 -3.57
C PRO A 300 14.53 -20.66 -2.12
N PHE A 301 15.18 -21.79 -1.88
CA PHE A 301 15.18 -22.43 -0.56
C PHE A 301 15.76 -21.51 0.51
N TRP A 302 16.88 -20.85 0.19
CA TRP A 302 17.51 -19.95 1.16
C TRP A 302 16.67 -18.70 1.43
N SER A 303 15.86 -18.26 0.46
CA SER A 303 14.91 -17.16 0.66
C SER A 303 13.84 -17.54 1.68
N VAL A 304 13.22 -18.72 1.52
CA VAL A 304 12.21 -19.22 2.47
C VAL A 304 12.81 -19.43 3.86
N MET A 305 14.03 -19.97 3.96
CA MET A 305 14.72 -20.11 5.24
C MET A 305 15.06 -18.76 5.90
N GLY A 306 15.41 -17.75 5.11
CA GLY A 306 15.59 -16.39 5.59
C GLY A 306 14.30 -15.82 6.16
N SER A 307 13.18 -15.97 5.44
CA SER A 307 11.87 -15.50 5.91
C SER A 307 11.43 -16.22 7.18
N PHE A 308 11.65 -17.53 7.26
CA PHE A 308 11.42 -18.30 8.47
C PHE A 308 12.27 -17.81 9.65
N ALA A 309 13.56 -17.55 9.44
CA ALA A 309 14.42 -17.01 10.47
C ALA A 309 13.93 -15.64 10.96
N GLY A 310 13.40 -14.79 10.07
CA GLY A 310 12.76 -13.52 10.44
C GLY A 310 11.50 -13.73 11.28
N VAL A 311 10.62 -14.66 10.89
CA VAL A 311 9.41 -15.01 11.66
C VAL A 311 9.76 -15.53 13.05
N VAL A 312 10.73 -16.44 13.15
CA VAL A 312 11.21 -16.97 14.42
C VAL A 312 11.83 -15.87 15.28
N SER A 313 12.62 -14.97 14.67
CA SER A 313 13.21 -13.83 15.39
C SER A 313 12.13 -12.94 15.99
N PHE A 314 11.06 -12.68 15.25
CA PHE A 314 9.92 -11.93 15.74
C PHE A 314 9.17 -12.65 16.87
N ILE A 315 8.93 -13.96 16.76
CA ILE A 315 8.30 -14.76 17.84
C ILE A 315 9.15 -14.75 19.13
N VAL A 316 10.47 -14.68 19.01
CA VAL A 316 11.39 -14.68 20.16
C VAL A 316 11.61 -13.28 20.73
N LEU A 317 11.69 -12.25 19.87
CA LEU A 317 12.00 -10.88 20.27
C LEU A 317 10.78 -10.13 20.77
N SER A 318 9.58 -10.34 20.21
CA SER A 318 8.37 -9.64 20.65
C SER A 318 8.05 -9.82 22.15
N PRO A 319 8.12 -11.03 22.74
CA PRO A 319 7.92 -11.19 24.19
C PRO A 319 9.01 -10.47 25.00
N MET A 320 10.25 -10.42 24.51
CA MET A 320 11.33 -9.70 25.18
C MET A 320 11.09 -8.19 25.14
N LEU A 321 10.74 -7.65 23.98
CA LEU A 321 10.45 -6.23 23.79
C LEU A 321 9.27 -5.77 24.62
N HIS A 322 8.21 -6.58 24.70
CA HIS A 322 7.08 -6.34 25.59
C HIS A 322 7.52 -6.27 27.06
N ARG A 323 8.36 -7.21 27.52
CA ARG A 323 8.88 -7.21 28.90
C ARG A 323 9.80 -6.02 29.22
N TYR A 324 10.39 -5.39 28.21
CA TYR A 324 11.22 -4.19 28.36
C TYR A 324 10.43 -2.89 28.13
N GLY A 325 9.09 -2.92 28.04
CA GLY A 325 8.25 -1.72 27.92
C GLY A 325 8.18 -1.10 26.51
N TYR A 326 8.66 -1.77 25.46
CA TYR A 326 8.62 -1.27 24.07
C TYR A 326 7.27 -1.47 23.34
N MET A 327 6.29 -2.14 23.97
CA MET A 327 4.98 -2.44 23.36
C MET A 327 3.83 -2.13 24.32
N PRO A 328 3.66 -0.84 24.71
CA PRO A 328 2.71 -0.44 25.75
C PRO A 328 1.24 -0.62 25.36
N HIS A 329 0.92 -0.65 24.06
CA HIS A 329 -0.48 -0.71 23.62
C HIS A 329 -1.06 -2.12 23.61
N TRP A 330 -0.22 -3.15 23.71
CA TRP A 330 -0.70 -4.52 23.67
C TRP A 330 -1.21 -4.96 25.04
N VAL A 331 -2.40 -5.59 25.07
CA VAL A 331 -2.94 -6.19 26.31
C VAL A 331 -3.27 -7.67 26.11
N PRO A 332 -3.14 -8.50 27.18
CA PRO A 332 -3.54 -9.89 27.12
C PRO A 332 -5.00 -10.06 26.71
N GLY A 333 -5.26 -10.87 25.69
CA GLY A 333 -6.60 -11.14 25.16
C GLY A 333 -6.90 -10.49 23.80
N MET A 334 -6.03 -9.59 23.32
CA MET A 334 -6.11 -9.10 21.94
C MET A 334 -5.96 -10.25 20.92
N GLY A 335 -6.74 -10.19 19.83
CA GLY A 335 -6.62 -11.14 18.71
C GLY A 335 -5.34 -10.93 17.90
N ALA A 336 -5.01 -11.87 17.01
CA ALA A 336 -3.81 -11.81 16.16
C ALA A 336 -3.70 -10.51 15.35
N ILE A 337 -4.81 -10.06 14.76
CA ILE A 337 -4.82 -8.86 13.91
C ILE A 337 -4.57 -7.61 14.75
N GLN A 338 -5.27 -7.46 15.88
CA GLN A 338 -5.09 -6.33 16.79
C GLN A 338 -3.68 -6.30 17.38
N THR A 339 -3.18 -7.47 17.78
CA THR A 339 -1.80 -7.63 18.28
C THR A 339 -0.78 -7.24 17.21
N GLN A 340 -1.01 -7.62 15.96
CA GLN A 340 -0.13 -7.28 14.84
C GLN A 340 -0.15 -5.77 14.54
N ILE A 341 -1.31 -5.10 14.65
CA ILE A 341 -1.43 -3.65 14.46
C ILE A 341 -0.72 -2.92 15.60
N THR A 342 -1.02 -3.25 16.85
CA THR A 342 -0.44 -2.61 18.04
C THR A 342 1.08 -2.82 18.12
N ALA A 343 1.56 -4.07 18.09
CA ALA A 343 3.00 -4.36 18.08
C ALA A 343 3.70 -3.82 16.81
N GLY A 344 2.97 -3.72 15.70
CA GLY A 344 3.42 -3.07 14.48
C GLY A 344 3.72 -1.59 14.68
N VAL A 345 2.75 -0.85 15.22
CA VAL A 345 2.82 0.60 15.47
C VAL A 345 3.85 0.94 16.56
N ASP A 346 3.98 0.10 17.59
CA ASP A 346 4.87 0.38 18.72
C ASP A 346 6.35 0.18 18.37
N PHE A 347 6.69 -0.89 17.64
CA PHE A 347 8.09 -1.25 17.38
C PHE A 347 8.39 -1.70 15.94
N TRP A 348 7.62 -2.66 15.41
CA TRP A 348 8.05 -3.42 14.23
C TRP A 348 7.99 -2.63 12.91
N GLN A 349 7.06 -1.70 12.75
CA GLN A 349 7.00 -0.84 11.57
C GLN A 349 8.15 0.17 11.54
N PRO A 350 8.45 0.97 12.60
CA PRO A 350 9.65 1.81 12.64
C PRO A 350 10.94 1.03 12.38
N PHE A 351 11.09 -0.16 12.99
CA PHE A 351 12.23 -1.04 12.78
C PHE A 351 12.35 -1.51 11.31
N GLY A 352 11.23 -1.96 10.73
CA GLY A 352 11.15 -2.41 9.33
C GLY A 352 11.49 -1.30 8.33
N MET A 353 11.11 -0.06 8.60
CA MET A 353 11.53 1.12 7.81
C MET A 353 13.05 1.33 7.86
N GLY A 354 13.66 1.20 9.04
CA GLY A 354 15.11 1.25 9.19
C GLY A 354 15.82 0.19 8.33
N VAL A 355 15.33 -1.05 8.36
CA VAL A 355 15.88 -2.16 7.57
C VAL A 355 15.71 -1.93 6.06
N THR A 356 14.56 -1.43 5.60
CA THR A 356 14.34 -1.11 4.17
C THR A 356 15.23 0.04 3.70
N LEU A 357 15.49 1.04 4.55
CA LEU A 357 16.45 2.11 4.26
C LEU A 357 17.90 1.58 4.17
N ALA A 358 18.31 0.68 5.07
CA ALA A 358 19.62 0.02 5.00
C ALA A 358 19.80 -0.73 3.67
N VAL A 359 18.75 -1.42 3.23
CA VAL A 359 18.70 -2.13 1.96
C VAL A 359 18.84 -1.21 0.76
N ALA A 360 18.18 -0.05 0.79
CA ALA A 360 18.33 0.96 -0.25
C ALA A 360 19.78 1.45 -0.30
N ILE A 361 20.39 1.76 0.85
CA ILE A 361 21.81 2.18 0.96
C ILE A 361 22.76 1.10 0.42
N ILE A 362 22.56 -0.16 0.80
CA ILE A 362 23.37 -1.29 0.32
C ILE A 362 23.27 -1.40 -1.20
N SER A 363 22.06 -1.32 -1.74
CA SER A 363 21.80 -1.44 -3.17
C SER A 363 22.47 -0.31 -3.95
N VAL A 364 22.34 0.94 -3.50
CA VAL A 364 23.02 2.10 -4.10
C VAL A 364 24.54 1.95 -4.03
N THR A 365 25.08 1.52 -2.89
CA THR A 365 26.53 1.33 -2.70
C THR A 365 27.07 0.25 -3.64
N GLN A 366 26.35 -0.86 -3.80
CA GLN A 366 26.73 -1.92 -4.74
C GLN A 366 26.72 -1.44 -6.19
N VAL A 367 25.78 -0.56 -6.56
CA VAL A 367 25.68 0.01 -7.90
C VAL A 367 26.86 0.94 -8.18
N ILE A 368 27.18 1.84 -7.25
CA ILE A 368 28.34 2.73 -7.37
C ILE A 368 29.62 1.89 -7.50
N ARG A 369 29.73 0.82 -6.71
CA ARG A 369 30.87 -0.10 -6.77
C ARG A 369 30.95 -0.85 -8.09
N ALA A 370 29.85 -1.43 -8.57
CA ALA A 370 29.79 -2.15 -9.84
C ALA A 370 30.07 -1.21 -11.03
N GLY A 371 29.58 0.04 -10.97
CA GLY A 371 29.88 1.08 -11.95
C GLY A 371 31.36 1.44 -12.00
N ARG A 372 32.01 1.56 -10.83
CA ARG A 372 33.46 1.81 -10.72
C ARG A 372 34.29 0.62 -11.21
N GLU A 373 33.96 -0.60 -10.79
CA GLU A 373 34.64 -1.83 -11.24
C GLU A 373 34.55 -1.94 -12.77
N LYS A 374 33.39 -1.67 -13.36
CA LYS A 374 33.21 -1.69 -14.82
C LYS A 374 33.90 -0.55 -15.56
N ALA A 375 33.99 0.65 -14.97
CA ALA A 375 34.75 1.76 -15.55
C ALA A 375 36.25 1.46 -15.59
N ILE A 376 36.75 0.75 -14.56
CA ILE A 376 38.11 0.24 -14.50
C ILE A 376 38.29 -0.88 -15.54
N ASP A 377 37.36 -1.84 -15.62
CA ASP A 377 37.40 -2.93 -16.60
C ASP A 377 37.33 -2.39 -18.04
N SER A 378 36.53 -1.36 -18.31
CA SER A 378 36.45 -0.72 -19.63
C SER A 378 37.73 0.04 -19.98
N ALA A 379 38.31 0.77 -19.02
CA ALA A 379 39.58 1.45 -19.24
C ALA A 379 40.72 0.44 -19.49
N TYR A 380 40.72 -0.68 -18.78
CA TYR A 380 41.66 -1.79 -18.99
C TYR A 380 41.46 -2.49 -20.33
N ALA A 381 40.20 -2.68 -20.76
CA ALA A 381 39.85 -3.26 -22.05
C ALA A 381 40.20 -2.33 -23.24
N ASP A 382 40.07 -1.02 -23.07
CA ASP A 382 40.50 -0.03 -24.07
C ASP A 382 42.03 -0.01 -24.25
N GLU A 383 42.81 -0.35 -23.21
CA GLU A 383 44.27 -0.51 -23.29
C GLU A 383 44.73 -1.87 -23.88
N HIS A 384 43.98 -2.96 -23.69
CA HIS A 384 44.40 -4.33 -24.05
C HIS A 384 43.70 -4.92 -25.29
N GLY A 385 42.78 -4.18 -25.92
CA GLY A 385 42.04 -4.62 -27.09
C GLY A 385 40.80 -5.45 -26.74
N HIS A 386 39.68 -5.16 -27.41
CA HIS A 386 38.41 -5.85 -27.22
C HIS A 386 38.38 -7.18 -27.98
N ASP A 387 38.09 -8.28 -27.29
CA ASP A 387 37.65 -9.54 -27.92
C ASP A 387 36.19 -9.34 -28.38
N HIS A 388 36.01 -8.72 -29.55
CA HIS A 388 34.69 -8.42 -30.09
C HIS A 388 34.08 -9.69 -30.70
N ASP A 389 33.25 -10.41 -29.94
CA ASP A 389 32.38 -11.44 -30.50
C ASP A 389 31.50 -10.82 -31.62
N THR A 390 31.78 -11.19 -32.87
CA THR A 390 30.96 -10.83 -34.05
C THR A 390 29.59 -11.48 -33.95
N CYS A 391 28.56 -10.84 -34.53
CA CYS A 391 27.22 -11.43 -34.58
C CYS A 391 27.28 -12.84 -35.21
N ARG A 392 26.65 -13.83 -34.56
CA ARG A 392 26.53 -15.22 -35.03
C ARG A 392 25.70 -15.37 -36.30
N HIS A 393 25.08 -14.30 -36.80
CA HIS A 393 24.36 -14.33 -38.06
C HIS A 393 25.36 -14.38 -39.21
N PRO A 394 25.28 -15.37 -40.13
CA PRO A 394 26.32 -15.65 -41.13
C PRO A 394 26.57 -14.51 -42.13
N GLU A 395 25.69 -13.51 -42.18
CA GLU A 395 25.77 -12.34 -43.07
C GLU A 395 25.94 -11.01 -42.31
N CYS A 396 26.34 -11.04 -41.02
CA CYS A 396 26.42 -9.82 -40.21
C CYS A 396 27.76 -9.66 -39.47
N ASP A 397 28.53 -8.66 -39.89
CA ASP A 397 29.79 -8.27 -39.22
C ASP A 397 29.59 -7.26 -38.08
N LYS A 398 28.34 -7.00 -37.66
CA LYS A 398 28.07 -6.09 -36.53
C LYS A 398 28.46 -6.78 -35.22
N GLN A 399 28.95 -5.98 -34.26
CA GLN A 399 29.27 -6.47 -32.93
C GLN A 399 28.06 -7.13 -32.26
N SER A 400 28.26 -8.29 -31.64
CA SER A 400 27.21 -8.91 -30.82
C SER A 400 26.96 -8.06 -29.57
N GLN A 401 25.70 -7.70 -29.34
CA GLN A 401 25.29 -6.91 -28.18
C GLN A 401 24.59 -7.79 -27.14
N VAL A 402 23.84 -8.79 -27.61
CA VAL A 402 23.04 -9.67 -26.76
C VAL A 402 23.18 -11.11 -27.26
N ARG A 403 23.68 -12.01 -26.40
CA ARG A 403 23.79 -13.47 -26.63
C ARG A 403 24.45 -13.86 -27.97
N GLY A 404 25.47 -13.12 -28.40
CA GLY A 404 26.18 -13.41 -29.64
C GLY A 404 25.46 -12.91 -30.91
N TYR A 405 24.33 -12.18 -30.79
CA TYR A 405 23.65 -11.54 -31.93
C TYR A 405 23.68 -10.01 -31.81
N CYS A 406 23.59 -9.32 -32.95
CA CYS A 406 23.28 -7.90 -32.98
C CYS A 406 21.77 -7.67 -32.89
N MET A 407 21.36 -6.52 -32.38
CA MET A 407 19.96 -6.17 -32.09
C MET A 407 19.03 -6.29 -33.31
N GLU A 408 19.55 -5.98 -34.50
CA GLU A 408 18.77 -6.06 -35.75
C GLU A 408 18.47 -7.51 -36.16
N HIS A 409 19.45 -8.41 -36.03
CA HIS A 409 19.29 -9.82 -36.43
C HIS A 409 18.56 -10.67 -35.38
N LEU A 410 18.51 -10.22 -34.12
CA LEU A 410 17.69 -10.85 -33.09
C LEU A 410 16.18 -10.65 -33.34
N ASN A 411 15.80 -9.59 -34.08
CA ASN A 411 14.42 -9.26 -34.47
C ASN A 411 13.38 -9.31 -33.31
N ARG A 412 13.82 -8.96 -32.10
CA ARG A 412 13.02 -8.89 -30.87
C ARG A 412 12.06 -7.69 -30.84
N GLY A 413 12.30 -6.70 -31.70
CA GLY A 413 11.50 -5.47 -31.79
C GLY A 413 11.91 -4.40 -30.78
N ASP A 414 13.21 -4.24 -30.57
CA ASP A 414 13.79 -3.30 -29.61
C ASP A 414 13.60 -1.82 -29.97
N PHE A 415 13.48 -0.99 -28.93
CA PHE A 415 13.29 0.45 -29.06
C PHE A 415 14.61 1.20 -28.83
N ARG A 416 14.71 2.39 -29.41
CA ARG A 416 15.87 3.27 -29.19
C ARG A 416 15.82 3.81 -27.76
N LEU A 417 16.84 3.52 -26.95
CA LEU A 417 16.89 3.90 -25.54
C LEU A 417 16.66 5.39 -25.29
N TRP A 418 17.22 6.27 -26.13
CA TRP A 418 17.04 7.72 -25.96
C TRP A 418 15.57 8.14 -26.08
N VAL A 419 14.77 7.49 -26.94
CA VAL A 419 13.33 7.78 -27.08
C VAL A 419 12.60 7.40 -25.80
N CYS A 420 12.92 6.24 -25.23
CA CYS A 420 12.32 5.79 -23.96
C CYS A 420 12.69 6.72 -22.80
N VAL A 421 13.95 7.13 -22.72
CA VAL A 421 14.42 8.08 -21.69
C VAL A 421 13.71 9.44 -21.85
N THR A 422 13.63 9.99 -23.05
CA THR A 422 12.92 11.25 -23.28
C THR A 422 11.44 11.16 -22.93
N LEU A 423 10.76 10.08 -23.33
CA LEU A 423 9.35 9.87 -22.99
C LEU A 423 9.13 9.68 -21.48
N PHE A 424 10.09 9.07 -20.78
CA PHE A 424 10.08 8.99 -19.33
C PHE A 424 10.18 10.39 -18.70
N PHE A 425 11.13 11.23 -19.13
CA PHE A 425 11.26 12.59 -18.62
C PHE A 425 10.02 13.45 -18.90
N LEU A 426 9.42 13.31 -20.09
CA LEU A 426 8.17 13.98 -20.44
C LEU A 426 7.00 13.52 -19.55
N GLY A 427 6.91 12.21 -19.30
CA GLY A 427 5.86 11.68 -18.44
C GLY A 427 6.07 11.98 -16.96
N ALA A 428 7.33 12.07 -16.49
CA ALA A 428 7.66 12.53 -15.14
C ALA A 428 7.42 14.03 -14.96
N ALA A 429 7.50 14.84 -16.02
CA ALA A 429 7.15 16.25 -15.98
C ALA A 429 5.64 16.49 -15.80
N TYR A 430 4.78 15.58 -16.25
CA TYR A 430 3.32 15.71 -16.14
C TYR A 430 2.80 15.93 -14.70
N PRO A 431 3.10 15.07 -13.71
CA PRO A 431 2.66 15.32 -12.34
C PRO A 431 3.21 16.64 -11.78
N ILE A 432 4.42 17.05 -12.17
CA ILE A 432 5.03 18.32 -11.73
C ILE A 432 4.27 19.52 -12.29
N LEU A 433 3.94 19.48 -13.59
CA LEU A 433 3.11 20.49 -14.22
C LEU A 433 1.74 20.53 -13.57
N LEU A 434 1.11 19.37 -13.36
CA LEU A 434 -0.19 19.26 -12.73
C LEU A 434 -0.20 19.83 -11.31
N ALA A 435 0.82 19.51 -10.51
CA ALA A 435 1.01 20.04 -9.16
C ALA A 435 1.08 21.57 -9.17
N LYS A 436 1.91 22.15 -10.05
CA LYS A 436 2.08 23.61 -10.11
C LYS A 436 0.85 24.34 -10.68
N THR A 437 0.14 23.73 -11.62
CA THR A 437 -1.05 24.33 -12.25
C THR A 437 -2.29 24.24 -11.38
N LEU A 438 -2.48 23.13 -10.66
CA LEU A 438 -3.64 22.94 -9.78
C LEU A 438 -3.44 23.60 -8.41
N PHE A 439 -2.20 23.66 -7.90
CA PHE A 439 -1.89 24.18 -6.58
C PHE A 439 -0.80 25.27 -6.63
N PRO A 440 -1.04 26.41 -7.30
CA PRO A 440 -0.01 27.42 -7.54
C PRO A 440 0.51 28.08 -6.25
N THR A 441 -0.35 28.23 -5.23
CA THR A 441 -0.07 28.81 -3.91
C THR A 441 0.70 27.85 -3.01
N LEU A 442 0.29 26.58 -3.01
CA LEU A 442 0.90 25.50 -2.23
C LEU A 442 2.30 25.13 -2.74
N VAL A 443 2.45 24.98 -4.05
CA VAL A 443 3.71 24.58 -4.69
C VAL A 443 4.61 25.79 -4.82
N THR A 444 5.18 26.18 -3.68
CA THR A 444 6.24 27.19 -3.56
C THR A 444 7.52 26.71 -4.27
N THR A 445 8.48 27.61 -4.49
CA THR A 445 9.76 27.27 -5.12
C THR A 445 10.49 26.16 -4.37
N GLY A 446 10.43 26.15 -3.02
CA GLY A 446 11.03 25.09 -2.21
C GLY A 446 10.37 23.73 -2.42
N MET A 447 9.03 23.68 -2.40
CA MET A 447 8.28 22.45 -2.65
C MET A 447 8.50 21.92 -4.08
N LEU A 448 8.61 22.81 -5.07
CA LEU A 448 8.91 22.42 -6.44
C LEU A 448 10.30 21.77 -6.57
N VAL A 449 11.31 22.26 -5.85
CA VAL A 449 12.63 21.61 -5.77
C VAL A 449 12.52 20.22 -5.16
N VAL A 450 11.75 20.05 -4.08
CA VAL A 450 11.51 18.74 -3.47
C VAL A 450 10.84 17.78 -4.45
N ILE A 451 9.77 18.22 -5.13
CA ILE A 451 9.08 17.40 -6.15
C ILE A 451 10.04 17.03 -7.29
N LEU A 452 10.89 17.95 -7.75
CA LEU A 452 11.90 17.68 -8.78
C LEU A 452 12.94 16.65 -8.32
N LEU A 453 13.43 16.75 -7.08
CA LEU A 453 14.33 15.76 -6.49
C LEU A 453 13.64 14.40 -6.39
N ILE A 454 12.37 14.37 -5.98
CA ILE A 454 11.59 13.12 -5.93
C ILE A 454 11.43 12.52 -7.34
N ALA A 455 11.05 13.34 -8.33
CA ALA A 455 10.76 12.90 -9.69
C ALA A 455 11.98 12.42 -10.48
N PHE A 456 13.10 13.14 -10.38
CA PHE A 456 14.26 12.95 -11.25
C PHE A 456 15.48 12.33 -10.55
N VAL A 457 15.50 12.28 -9.22
CA VAL A 457 16.57 11.63 -8.46
C VAL A 457 16.04 10.39 -7.74
N TYR A 458 15.05 10.55 -6.87
CA TYR A 458 14.54 9.46 -6.05
C TYR A 458 13.82 8.39 -6.89
N ALA A 459 12.83 8.76 -7.71
CA ALA A 459 12.02 7.79 -8.44
C ALA A 459 12.84 6.94 -9.43
N PRO A 460 13.77 7.50 -10.24
CA PRO A 460 14.63 6.69 -11.10
C PRO A 460 15.60 5.81 -10.31
N LEU A 461 16.17 6.32 -9.22
CA LEU A 461 17.09 5.56 -8.36
C LEU A 461 16.37 4.38 -7.72
N MET A 462 15.19 4.61 -7.14
CA MET A 462 14.38 3.57 -6.54
C MET A 462 13.86 2.59 -7.57
N SER A 463 13.43 3.04 -8.75
CA SER A 463 13.03 2.15 -9.85
C SER A 463 14.16 1.25 -10.30
N PHE A 464 15.40 1.75 -10.31
CA PHE A 464 16.57 0.95 -10.62
C PHE A 464 16.93 -0.04 -9.52
N VAL A 465 16.92 0.38 -8.26
CA VAL A 465 17.13 -0.50 -7.10
C VAL A 465 16.09 -1.62 -7.10
N SER A 466 14.81 -1.26 -7.23
CA SER A 466 13.67 -2.16 -7.28
C SER A 466 13.80 -3.16 -8.43
N ALA A 467 14.08 -2.71 -9.68
CA ALA A 467 14.31 -3.60 -10.82
C ALA A 467 15.49 -4.57 -10.63
N ARG A 468 16.57 -4.13 -9.99
CA ARG A 468 17.75 -4.96 -9.71
C ARG A 468 17.46 -6.01 -8.64
N LEU A 469 16.72 -5.62 -7.59
CA LEU A 469 16.24 -6.54 -6.57
C LEU A 469 15.30 -7.56 -7.18
N ASP A 470 14.35 -7.14 -8.00
CA ASP A 470 13.48 -8.03 -8.74
C ASP A 470 14.27 -8.99 -9.64
N GLY A 471 15.28 -8.46 -10.34
CA GLY A 471 16.21 -9.26 -11.12
C GLY A 471 17.00 -10.28 -10.31
N LEU A 472 17.37 -10.02 -9.05
CA LEU A 472 18.15 -10.94 -8.20
C LEU A 472 17.29 -11.91 -7.41
N ILE A 473 16.15 -11.43 -6.89
CA ILE A 473 15.33 -12.12 -5.88
C ILE A 473 13.85 -12.28 -6.24
N GLY A 474 13.38 -11.63 -7.31
CA GLY A 474 11.97 -11.66 -7.72
C GLY A 474 11.07 -10.87 -6.77
N GLN A 475 11.60 -9.83 -6.12
CA GLN A 475 10.85 -8.96 -5.23
C GLN A 475 11.22 -7.49 -5.44
N ASN A 476 10.19 -6.64 -5.45
CA ASN A 476 10.31 -5.19 -5.47
C ASN A 476 10.27 -4.66 -4.02
N ILE A 477 10.96 -3.56 -3.75
CA ILE A 477 10.95 -2.91 -2.44
C ILE A 477 10.41 -1.50 -2.62
N GLN A 478 9.35 -1.19 -1.88
CA GLN A 478 8.79 0.14 -1.77
C GLN A 478 8.92 0.60 -0.33
N ILE A 479 9.36 1.85 -0.15
CA ILE A 479 9.40 2.48 1.18
C ILE A 479 7.94 2.75 1.59
N PRO A 480 7.43 2.12 2.68
CA PRO A 480 6.08 2.36 3.14
C PRO A 480 5.87 3.82 3.54
N HIS A 481 4.67 4.33 3.36
CA HIS A 481 4.23 5.67 3.82
C HIS A 481 5.07 6.86 3.33
N LEU A 482 5.80 6.73 2.21
CA LEU A 482 6.60 7.83 1.67
C LEU A 482 5.74 9.06 1.30
N HIS A 483 4.56 8.84 0.73
CA HIS A 483 3.65 9.92 0.34
C HIS A 483 3.18 10.68 1.57
N GLU A 484 2.66 9.96 2.57
CA GLU A 484 2.23 10.47 3.87
C GLU A 484 3.37 11.22 4.56
N ALA A 485 4.56 10.61 4.66
CA ALA A 485 5.72 11.24 5.28
C ALA A 485 6.10 12.56 4.57
N THR A 486 6.07 12.60 3.24
CA THR A 486 6.35 13.82 2.49
C THR A 486 5.30 14.89 2.78
N VAL A 487 4.02 14.52 2.82
CA VAL A 487 2.91 15.41 3.16
C VAL A 487 3.12 16.03 4.55
N PHE A 488 3.39 15.21 5.57
CA PHE A 488 3.61 15.72 6.94
C PHE A 488 4.88 16.56 7.08
N LEU A 489 5.98 16.18 6.40
CA LEU A 489 7.23 16.94 6.41
C LEU A 489 7.09 18.33 5.76
N THR A 490 6.08 18.54 4.90
CA THR A 490 5.83 19.89 4.36
C THR A 490 5.31 20.86 5.41
N GLY A 491 4.75 20.36 6.53
CA GLY A 491 4.10 21.19 7.54
C GLY A 491 2.84 21.90 7.04
N TYR A 492 2.37 21.63 5.82
CA TYR A 492 1.20 22.30 5.26
C TYR A 492 -0.07 21.87 5.98
N ARG A 493 -0.87 22.87 6.36
CA ARG A 493 -2.20 22.69 6.93
C ARG A 493 -3.25 22.85 5.84
N GLY A 494 -4.04 21.81 5.62
CA GLY A 494 -5.06 21.78 4.58
C GLY A 494 -5.18 20.41 3.93
N VAL A 495 -6.23 20.25 3.12
CA VAL A 495 -6.57 18.98 2.44
C VAL A 495 -5.94 18.89 1.05
N GLU A 496 -5.57 20.03 0.48
CA GLU A 496 -5.00 20.21 -0.86
C GLU A 496 -3.72 19.41 -1.05
N ILE A 497 -2.88 19.33 -0.02
CA ILE A 497 -1.57 18.66 -0.06
C ILE A 497 -1.67 17.17 -0.37
N TRP A 498 -2.76 16.51 0.05
CA TRP A 498 -3.03 15.09 -0.23
C TRP A 498 -3.27 14.80 -1.70
N PHE A 499 -3.65 15.82 -2.47
CA PHE A 499 -3.92 15.70 -3.90
C PHE A 499 -2.76 16.18 -4.77
N VAL A 500 -1.67 16.66 -4.16
CA VAL A 500 -0.47 17.01 -4.90
C VAL A 500 0.15 15.72 -5.43
N PRO A 501 0.27 15.55 -6.76
CA PRO A 501 0.87 14.36 -7.33
C PRO A 501 2.39 14.36 -7.07
N LEU A 502 2.80 13.67 -6.00
CA LEU A 502 4.21 13.41 -5.73
C LEU A 502 4.69 12.38 -6.76
N ALA A 503 5.60 12.80 -7.65
CA ALA A 503 6.12 12.00 -8.76
C ALA A 503 7.08 10.86 -8.31
N GLY A 504 6.75 10.17 -7.21
CA GLY A 504 7.57 9.14 -6.56
C GLY A 504 7.26 7.71 -7.00
N ALA A 505 6.58 7.51 -8.13
CA ALA A 505 6.17 6.18 -8.59
C ALA A 505 7.39 5.28 -8.89
N ASP A 506 7.36 4.06 -8.38
CA ASP A 506 8.36 3.01 -8.66
C ASP A 506 7.96 2.21 -9.90
N PHE A 507 8.87 2.10 -10.86
CA PHE A 507 8.69 1.37 -12.11
C PHE A 507 9.54 0.08 -12.21
N GLY A 508 10.16 -0.34 -11.11
CA GLY A 508 11.09 -1.49 -11.05
C GLY A 508 10.52 -2.79 -11.62
N GLY A 509 9.32 -3.17 -11.18
CA GLY A 509 8.64 -4.40 -11.63
C GLY A 509 8.31 -4.44 -13.13
N GLY A 510 8.41 -3.31 -13.84
CA GLY A 510 8.30 -3.31 -15.30
C GLY A 510 9.39 -4.16 -15.97
N ALA A 511 10.59 -4.23 -15.38
CA ALA A 511 11.72 -4.97 -15.94
C ALA A 511 11.44 -6.48 -16.05
N GLU A 512 10.83 -7.08 -15.03
CA GLU A 512 10.43 -8.48 -15.04
C GLU A 512 9.41 -8.76 -16.14
N THR A 513 8.42 -7.87 -16.35
CA THR A 513 7.42 -8.05 -17.41
C THR A 513 8.08 -8.17 -18.80
N PHE A 514 9.05 -7.30 -19.10
CA PHE A 514 9.82 -7.38 -20.35
C PHE A 514 10.70 -8.64 -20.43
N ARG A 515 11.18 -9.15 -19.29
CA ARG A 515 11.91 -10.43 -19.22
C ARG A 515 10.97 -11.61 -19.51
N ILE A 516 9.76 -11.62 -18.98
CA ILE A 516 8.75 -12.68 -19.28
C ILE A 516 8.43 -12.68 -20.79
N ILE A 517 8.29 -11.50 -21.39
CA ILE A 517 8.06 -11.35 -22.84
C ILE A 517 9.22 -11.92 -23.66
N GLU A 518 10.46 -11.72 -23.19
CA GLU A 518 11.63 -12.34 -23.79
C GLU A 518 11.54 -13.85 -23.79
N LEU A 519 11.26 -14.43 -22.62
CA LEU A 519 11.24 -15.87 -22.40
C LEU A 519 10.14 -16.55 -23.20
N THR A 520 9.02 -15.87 -23.43
CA THR A 520 7.91 -16.36 -24.27
C THR A 520 8.16 -16.25 -25.78
N GLY A 521 9.24 -15.56 -26.18
CA GLY A 521 9.58 -15.35 -27.60
C GLY A 521 8.58 -14.45 -28.33
N MET A 522 7.96 -13.50 -27.63
CA MET A 522 7.07 -12.50 -28.22
C MET A 522 7.84 -11.22 -28.53
N ARG A 523 7.58 -10.60 -29.69
CA ARG A 523 8.14 -9.29 -30.04
C ARG A 523 7.63 -8.19 -29.12
N PHE A 524 8.51 -7.28 -28.70
CA PHE A 524 8.12 -6.13 -27.88
C PHE A 524 7.18 -5.15 -28.58
N THR A 525 7.26 -5.07 -29.91
CA THR A 525 6.32 -4.27 -30.71
C THR A 525 4.88 -4.80 -30.63
N SER A 526 4.68 -6.09 -30.35
CA SER A 526 3.33 -6.64 -30.11
C SER A 526 2.74 -6.12 -28.81
N LEU A 527 3.54 -5.96 -27.75
CA LEU A 527 3.10 -5.36 -26.48
C LEU A 527 2.67 -3.91 -26.68
N LEU A 528 3.49 -3.11 -27.38
CA LEU A 528 3.15 -1.71 -27.67
C LEU A 528 1.84 -1.58 -28.44
N LYS A 529 1.65 -2.39 -29.49
CA LYS A 529 0.39 -2.42 -30.26
C LYS A 529 -0.79 -2.82 -29.39
N ALA A 530 -0.62 -3.81 -28.52
CA ALA A 530 -1.68 -4.24 -27.60
C ALA A 530 -2.06 -3.13 -26.62
N GLU A 531 -1.10 -2.41 -26.05
CA GLU A 531 -1.38 -1.27 -25.14
C GLU A 531 -2.12 -0.13 -25.84
N ILE A 532 -1.66 0.27 -27.02
CA ILE A 532 -2.30 1.36 -27.80
C ILE A 532 -3.76 1.02 -28.13
N VAL A 533 -4.07 -0.25 -28.41
CA VAL A 533 -5.43 -0.71 -28.73
C VAL A 533 -6.25 -0.96 -27.46
N MET A 534 -5.64 -1.46 -26.40
CA MET A 534 -6.33 -1.80 -25.15
C MET A 534 -6.83 -0.55 -24.43
N VAL A 535 -6.02 0.51 -24.32
CA VAL A 535 -6.39 1.73 -23.58
C VAL A 535 -7.74 2.32 -24.04
N PRO A 536 -7.98 2.60 -25.33
CA PRO A 536 -9.27 3.14 -25.77
C PRO A 536 -10.42 2.14 -25.62
N ILE A 537 -10.19 0.84 -25.84
CA ILE A 537 -11.22 -0.20 -25.65
C ILE A 537 -11.65 -0.25 -24.18
N VAL A 538 -10.69 -0.22 -23.25
CA VAL A 538 -10.93 -0.22 -21.80
C VAL A 538 -11.68 1.01 -21.38
N LEU A 539 -11.21 2.19 -21.79
CA LEU A 539 -11.85 3.45 -21.42
C LEU A 539 -13.29 3.51 -21.96
N GLY A 540 -13.51 3.10 -23.21
CA GLY A 540 -14.83 3.05 -23.82
C GLY A 540 -15.77 2.05 -23.14
N ALA A 541 -15.32 0.80 -22.96
CA ALA A 541 -16.09 -0.22 -22.25
C ALA A 541 -16.38 0.22 -20.81
N SER A 542 -15.37 0.68 -20.10
CA SER A 542 -15.50 1.14 -18.71
C SER A 542 -16.46 2.33 -18.58
N LEU A 543 -16.39 3.33 -19.46
CA LEU A 543 -17.33 4.46 -19.48
C LEU A 543 -18.75 3.95 -19.70
N MET A 544 -18.95 3.08 -20.68
CA MET A 544 -20.26 2.52 -21.02
C MET A 544 -20.86 1.73 -19.86
N TYR A 545 -20.11 0.81 -19.26
CA TYR A 545 -20.61 -0.07 -18.19
C TYR A 545 -20.81 0.67 -16.87
N TRP A 546 -19.89 1.57 -16.48
CA TRP A 546 -20.11 2.39 -15.27
C TRP A 546 -21.28 3.36 -15.44
N SER A 547 -21.46 3.96 -16.63
CA SER A 547 -22.66 4.76 -16.93
C SER A 547 -23.94 3.93 -16.81
N PHE A 548 -23.93 2.69 -17.31
CA PHE A 548 -25.07 1.79 -17.24
C PHE A 548 -25.39 1.40 -15.78
N LEU A 549 -24.40 0.95 -15.02
CA LEU A 549 -24.57 0.51 -13.63
C LEU A 549 -25.05 1.66 -12.73
N TRP A 550 -24.48 2.85 -12.88
CA TRP A 550 -24.87 4.01 -12.08
C TRP A 550 -26.28 4.51 -12.41
N LYS A 551 -26.70 4.40 -13.68
CA LYS A 551 -28.06 4.73 -14.09
C LYS A 551 -29.09 3.71 -13.62
N LEU A 552 -28.72 2.41 -13.58
CA LEU A 552 -29.60 1.32 -13.15
C LEU A 552 -30.06 1.49 -11.70
N ALA A 553 -29.14 1.80 -10.79
CA ALA A 553 -29.45 2.10 -9.39
C ALA A 553 -28.37 3.04 -8.82
N PRO A 554 -28.69 3.87 -7.80
CA PRO A 554 -27.68 4.66 -7.12
C PRO A 554 -26.60 3.75 -6.51
N ILE A 555 -25.36 4.20 -6.51
CA ILE A 555 -24.22 3.51 -5.89
C ILE A 555 -23.76 4.42 -4.76
N PRO A 556 -23.87 4.00 -3.49
CA PRO A 556 -24.41 2.73 -2.95
C PRO A 556 -25.94 2.64 -2.95
N SER A 557 -26.47 1.40 -2.99
CA SER A 557 -27.89 1.08 -2.77
C SER A 557 -28.09 -0.40 -2.45
N GLN A 558 -29.32 -0.81 -2.14
CA GLN A 558 -29.68 -2.23 -1.92
C GLN A 558 -29.38 -3.12 -3.13
N ALA A 559 -29.33 -2.56 -4.35
CA ALA A 559 -28.91 -3.30 -5.55
C ALA A 559 -27.41 -3.68 -5.52
N TYR A 560 -26.62 -3.01 -4.68
CA TYR A 560 -25.16 -3.16 -4.54
C TYR A 560 -24.77 -3.33 -3.05
N PRO A 561 -25.12 -4.47 -2.43
CA PRO A 561 -25.08 -4.65 -0.98
C PRO A 561 -23.68 -4.59 -0.36
N TYR A 562 -22.63 -5.02 -1.08
CA TYR A 562 -21.26 -4.90 -0.56
C TYR A 562 -20.86 -3.45 -0.41
N VAL A 563 -21.05 -2.66 -1.47
CA VAL A 563 -20.73 -1.24 -1.47
C VAL A 563 -21.52 -0.52 -0.37
N GLN A 564 -22.81 -0.80 -0.22
CA GLN A 564 -23.63 -0.24 0.85
C GLN A 564 -23.08 -0.53 2.26
N THR A 565 -22.44 -1.68 2.45
CA THR A 565 -21.92 -2.10 3.77
C THR A 565 -20.51 -1.56 4.05
N PHE A 566 -19.61 -1.62 3.07
CA PHE A 566 -18.18 -1.36 3.29
C PHE A 566 -17.71 0.02 2.86
N TRP A 567 -18.41 0.68 1.94
CA TRP A 567 -18.02 2.02 1.52
C TRP A 567 -18.09 3.08 2.64
N PRO A 568 -19.08 3.06 3.56
CA PRO A 568 -19.08 3.96 4.72
C PRO A 568 -17.82 3.82 5.58
N ALA A 569 -17.42 2.58 5.92
CA ALA A 569 -16.21 2.32 6.69
C ALA A 569 -14.94 2.77 5.94
N ARG A 570 -14.89 2.58 4.63
CA ARG A 570 -13.78 3.07 3.79
C ARG A 570 -13.77 4.61 3.71
N ALA A 571 -14.94 5.24 3.60
CA ALA A 571 -15.08 6.69 3.57
C ALA A 571 -14.62 7.28 4.89
N PHE A 572 -14.99 6.69 6.03
CA PHE A 572 -14.47 7.07 7.34
C PHE A 572 -12.94 7.01 7.40
N ALA A 573 -12.33 5.90 6.98
CA ALA A 573 -10.86 5.76 6.98
C ALA A 573 -10.17 6.78 6.06
N GLU A 574 -10.75 7.09 4.90
CA GLU A 574 -10.22 8.08 3.97
C GLU A 574 -10.42 9.52 4.47
N ALA A 575 -11.53 9.80 5.15
CA ALA A 575 -11.79 11.08 5.80
C ALA A 575 -10.80 11.34 6.95
N VAL A 576 -10.54 10.33 7.80
CA VAL A 576 -9.51 10.39 8.85
C VAL A 576 -8.13 10.66 8.24
N ARG A 577 -7.80 10.06 7.09
CA ARG A 577 -6.53 10.31 6.42
C ARG A 577 -6.44 11.77 5.94
N TYR A 578 -7.44 12.28 5.23
CA TYR A 578 -7.39 13.64 4.70
C TYR A 578 -7.46 14.72 5.79
N SER A 579 -8.16 14.45 6.89
CA SER A 579 -8.20 15.35 8.04
C SER A 579 -6.91 15.35 8.87
N ALA A 580 -6.02 14.38 8.69
CA ALA A 580 -4.80 14.27 9.50
C ALA A 580 -3.82 15.46 9.33
N THR A 581 -3.87 16.18 8.21
CA THR A 581 -3.09 17.42 7.98
C THR A 581 -3.81 18.68 8.43
N GLN A 582 -5.04 18.56 8.91
CA GLN A 582 -5.84 19.70 9.39
C GLN A 582 -5.70 19.86 10.90
N TYR A 583 -4.54 19.54 11.46
CA TYR A 583 -4.29 19.54 12.90
C TYR A 583 -4.45 20.92 13.53
N SER A 584 -4.72 20.90 14.83
CA SER A 584 -4.85 22.12 15.60
C SER A 584 -3.48 22.76 15.83
N VAL A 585 -3.39 24.08 15.69
CA VAL A 585 -2.13 24.83 15.87
C VAL A 585 -2.29 25.82 16.99
N PHE A 586 -1.26 25.89 17.82
CA PHE A 586 -1.17 26.79 18.95
C PHE A 586 -0.11 27.84 18.66
N TYR A 587 -0.44 29.11 18.90
CA TYR A 587 0.46 30.24 18.73
C TYR A 587 0.65 30.94 20.05
N GLU A 588 1.91 31.06 20.46
CA GLU A 588 2.29 31.68 21.72
C GLU A 588 2.50 33.20 21.56
N ALA A 589 2.58 33.89 22.70
CA ALA A 589 2.88 35.31 22.72
C ALA A 589 4.19 35.63 21.98
N GLY A 590 4.12 36.60 21.06
CA GLY A 590 5.26 37.00 20.22
C GLY A 590 5.30 36.36 18.83
N GLU A 591 4.48 35.35 18.54
CA GLU A 591 4.38 34.76 17.21
C GLU A 591 3.45 35.58 16.29
N GLU A 592 3.77 35.64 14.99
CA GLU A 592 2.97 36.38 14.00
C GLU A 592 1.88 35.49 13.40
N VAL A 593 0.62 35.90 13.54
CA VAL A 593 -0.56 35.18 13.05
C VAL A 593 -1.43 36.14 12.24
N GLN A 594 -1.71 35.81 10.97
CA GLN A 594 -2.52 36.63 10.05
C GLN A 594 -2.05 38.11 9.95
N GLY A 595 -0.74 38.36 10.04
CA GLY A 595 -0.16 39.71 9.96
C GLY A 595 -0.24 40.51 11.28
N SER A 596 -0.56 39.85 12.40
CA SER A 596 -0.63 40.45 13.74
C SER A 596 0.18 39.60 14.74
N ILE A 597 0.99 40.24 15.57
CA ILE A 597 1.75 39.56 16.62
C ILE A 597 0.82 39.25 17.79
N VAL A 598 0.84 38.01 18.28
CA VAL A 598 0.08 37.60 19.47
C VAL A 598 0.61 38.38 20.70
N PRO A 599 -0.25 39.14 21.40
CA PRO A 599 0.18 39.93 22.56
C PRO A 599 0.69 39.06 23.73
N PRO A 600 1.56 39.60 24.62
CA PRO A 600 1.89 38.97 25.89
C PRO A 600 0.63 38.67 26.72
N GLY A 601 0.56 37.47 27.32
CA GLY A 601 -0.62 37.00 28.06
C GLY A 601 -1.80 36.57 27.19
N GLU A 602 -1.68 36.60 25.86
CA GLU A 602 -2.63 36.01 24.93
C GLU A 602 -2.04 34.80 24.21
N VAL A 603 -2.94 33.91 23.80
CA VAL A 603 -2.65 32.78 22.94
C VAL A 603 -3.66 32.79 21.81
N ALA A 604 -3.23 32.37 20.62
CA ALA A 604 -4.14 32.02 19.54
C ALA A 604 -4.10 30.51 19.26
N TRP A 605 -5.27 29.88 19.18
CA TRP A 605 -5.44 28.48 18.82
C TRP A 605 -6.30 28.41 17.56
N SER A 606 -5.95 27.53 16.62
CA SER A 606 -6.77 27.28 15.45
C SER A 606 -7.29 25.84 15.50
N PRO A 607 -8.59 25.60 15.75
CA PRO A 607 -9.16 24.27 15.70
C PRO A 607 -9.14 23.69 14.29
N SER A 608 -9.27 22.38 14.21
CA SER A 608 -9.46 21.68 12.96
C SER A 608 -10.92 21.78 12.49
N ASN A 609 -11.16 21.94 11.18
CA ASN A 609 -12.42 21.50 10.53
C ASN A 609 -13.76 21.95 11.11
N LEU A 610 -14.00 23.24 11.34
CA LEU A 610 -15.36 23.68 11.70
C LEU A 610 -16.38 23.27 10.62
N HIS A 611 -17.55 22.82 11.06
CA HIS A 611 -18.67 22.42 10.20
C HIS A 611 -19.52 23.62 9.87
N ASP A 612 -20.13 23.64 8.68
CA ASP A 612 -21.13 24.65 8.36
C ASP A 612 -22.40 24.42 9.20
N LYS A 613 -23.16 25.49 9.45
CA LYS A 613 -24.49 25.47 10.10
C LYS A 613 -24.53 24.77 11.47
N SER A 614 -23.43 24.80 12.21
CA SER A 614 -23.30 24.12 13.49
C SER A 614 -23.23 25.11 14.66
N LEU A 615 -23.72 24.69 15.82
CA LEU A 615 -23.57 25.40 17.09
C LEU A 615 -22.42 24.77 17.85
N TYR A 616 -21.50 25.60 18.32
CA TYR A 616 -20.28 25.19 18.99
C TYR A 616 -20.20 25.75 20.40
N TYR A 617 -19.70 24.92 21.32
CA TYR A 617 -19.35 25.26 22.68
C TYR A 617 -17.85 25.09 22.87
N TRP A 618 -17.22 26.03 23.57
CA TRP A 618 -15.80 25.95 23.86
C TRP A 618 -15.45 26.51 25.23
N ARG A 619 -14.39 25.95 25.82
CA ARG A 619 -13.91 26.31 27.16
C ARG A 619 -12.39 26.16 27.22
N VAL A 620 -11.77 26.82 28.19
CA VAL A 620 -10.32 26.77 28.38
C VAL A 620 -9.94 26.61 29.84
N ARG A 621 -8.85 25.88 30.10
CA ARG A 621 -8.16 25.80 31.38
C ARG A 621 -6.65 25.83 31.17
N VAL A 622 -5.90 26.05 32.25
CA VAL A 622 -4.43 26.14 32.20
C VAL A 622 -3.77 25.25 33.23
N SER A 623 -2.51 24.89 33.00
CA SER A 623 -1.66 24.13 33.90
C SER A 623 -0.25 24.74 33.95
N LYS A 624 0.43 24.65 35.10
CA LYS A 624 1.86 24.97 35.23
C LYS A 624 2.76 23.83 34.75
N ASP A 625 2.22 22.63 34.54
CA ASP A 625 2.97 21.44 34.15
C ASP A 625 3.28 21.45 32.64
N VAL A 626 4.08 22.42 32.19
CA VAL A 626 4.42 22.58 30.77
C VAL A 626 5.33 21.46 30.27
N ASP A 627 6.14 20.90 31.16
CA ASP A 627 7.13 19.86 30.85
C ASP A 627 6.54 18.44 30.74
N ILE A 628 5.32 18.20 31.25
CA ILE A 628 4.67 16.88 31.16
C ILE A 628 4.09 16.70 29.76
N LYS A 629 4.56 15.70 29.01
CA LYS A 629 4.13 15.47 27.61
C LYS A 629 2.68 15.01 27.50
N ASN A 630 2.23 14.13 28.39
CA ASN A 630 0.86 13.63 28.40
C ASN A 630 -0.09 14.67 29.03
N PRO A 631 -1.03 15.24 28.26
CA PRO A 631 -1.97 16.24 28.78
C PRO A 631 -2.86 15.70 29.90
N ASP A 632 -3.25 14.42 29.84
CA ASP A 632 -4.17 13.81 30.81
C ASP A 632 -3.60 13.72 32.23
N LYS A 633 -2.27 13.83 32.37
CA LYS A 633 -1.56 13.77 33.65
C LYS A 633 -1.19 15.12 34.25
N ARG A 634 -1.46 16.21 33.54
CA ARG A 634 -1.18 17.56 34.03
C ARG A 634 -2.21 17.94 35.09
N ILE A 635 -1.78 18.64 36.12
CA ILE A 635 -2.71 19.22 37.11
C ILE A 635 -3.19 20.56 36.56
N TYR A 636 -4.50 20.70 36.38
CA TYR A 636 -5.10 21.89 35.79
C TYR A 636 -5.82 22.77 36.81
N GLY A 637 -5.97 24.05 36.47
CA GLY A 637 -6.84 25.00 37.16
C GLY A 637 -8.30 24.88 36.73
N HIS A 638 -9.14 25.78 37.25
CA HIS A 638 -10.57 25.80 36.93
C HIS A 638 -10.82 26.08 35.45
N TRP A 639 -11.88 25.47 34.91
CA TRP A 639 -12.38 25.78 33.58
C TRP A 639 -12.93 27.22 33.54
N SER A 640 -12.74 27.88 32.40
CA SER A 640 -13.44 29.12 32.07
C SER A 640 -14.95 28.90 31.98
N GLU A 641 -15.72 30.00 31.99
CA GLU A 641 -17.11 29.94 31.54
C GLU A 641 -17.17 29.41 30.11
N THR A 642 -18.12 28.51 29.85
CA THR A 642 -18.33 27.93 28.51
C THR A 642 -18.88 29.01 27.58
N SER A 643 -18.13 29.35 26.54
CA SER A 643 -18.57 30.26 25.48
C SER A 643 -19.16 29.47 24.32
N TRP A 644 -19.99 30.11 23.49
CA TRP A 644 -20.62 29.47 22.34
C TRP A 644 -20.69 30.41 21.13
N PHE A 645 -20.65 29.83 19.93
CA PHE A 645 -20.76 30.54 18.66
C PHE A 645 -21.42 29.65 17.61
N THR A 646 -21.78 30.21 16.46
CA THR A 646 -22.41 29.46 15.37
C THR A 646 -21.69 29.67 14.05
N THR A 647 -21.75 28.70 13.13
CA THR A 647 -21.06 28.78 11.82
C THR A 647 -22.04 28.93 10.66
N ASP A 648 -21.75 29.82 9.70
CA ASP A 648 -22.51 30.03 8.46
C ASP A 648 -21.59 30.38 7.28
N PHE A 649 -20.96 29.37 6.69
CA PHE A 649 -20.05 29.56 5.55
C PHE A 649 -20.82 29.75 4.23
N SER A 650 -22.01 29.14 4.12
CA SER A 650 -22.82 29.20 2.90
C SER A 650 -23.66 30.48 2.78
N GLY A 651 -23.75 31.28 3.85
CA GLY A 651 -24.56 32.49 3.90
C GLY A 651 -26.06 32.21 3.70
N ALA A 652 -26.47 30.95 3.85
CA ALA A 652 -27.82 30.51 3.53
C ALA A 652 -28.84 30.90 4.62
N GLY A 653 -28.34 31.24 5.82
CA GLY A 653 -29.16 31.52 7.00
C GLY A 653 -29.90 30.26 7.46
N GLY A 654 -29.65 29.83 8.69
CA GLY A 654 -30.32 28.66 9.28
C GLY A 654 -30.89 28.95 10.66
N GLU A 655 -32.08 28.43 10.96
CA GLU A 655 -32.59 28.36 12.34
C GLU A 655 -31.73 27.37 13.12
N ARG A 656 -31.02 27.86 14.13
CA ARG A 656 -30.21 27.06 15.05
C ARG A 656 -30.94 26.99 16.39
N GLY A 657 -30.98 25.82 17.01
CA GLY A 657 -31.59 25.65 18.33
C GLY A 657 -30.96 26.59 19.37
N PRO A 658 -31.71 27.05 20.39
CA PRO A 658 -31.15 27.88 21.45
C PRO A 658 -30.03 27.12 22.18
N PRO A 659 -28.92 27.79 22.53
CA PRO A 659 -27.81 27.14 23.23
C PRO A 659 -28.24 26.66 24.60
N GLU A 660 -27.86 25.44 24.95
CA GLU A 660 -28.08 24.86 26.28
C GLU A 660 -26.86 25.21 27.15
N ILE A 661 -27.08 26.12 28.11
CA ILE A 661 -26.01 26.60 29.00
C ILE A 661 -25.97 25.66 30.21
N LEU A 662 -24.94 24.83 30.30
CA LEU A 662 -24.67 24.00 31.47
C LEU A 662 -23.67 24.72 32.40
N GLU A 663 -23.97 24.76 33.70
CA GLU A 663 -22.98 25.18 34.71
C GLU A 663 -21.80 24.21 34.71
N SER A 664 -20.58 24.74 34.77
CA SER A 664 -19.36 23.94 34.78
C SER A 664 -19.35 23.00 35.98
N ARG A 665 -19.12 21.70 35.75
CA ARG A 665 -18.93 20.75 36.86
C ARG A 665 -17.66 21.11 37.63
N ILE A 666 -17.77 21.14 38.96
CA ILE A 666 -16.63 21.20 39.88
C ILE A 666 -15.76 19.96 39.62
N SER A 667 -14.56 20.15 39.07
CA SER A 667 -13.57 19.08 38.93
C SER A 667 -12.99 18.76 40.31
N ARG A 668 -12.75 17.47 40.59
CA ARG A 668 -12.31 17.02 41.94
C ARG A 668 -10.80 17.19 42.19
N ASP A 669 -10.01 17.38 41.14
CA ASP A 669 -8.56 17.54 41.17
C ASP A 669 -8.15 18.82 40.43
N VAL A 670 -8.22 19.96 41.12
CA VAL A 670 -7.96 21.29 40.54
C VAL A 670 -6.96 22.04 41.40
N ASP A 671 -5.94 22.64 40.79
CA ASP A 671 -5.03 23.56 41.47
C ASP A 671 -5.65 24.96 41.53
N ASP A 672 -6.17 25.33 42.71
CA ASP A 672 -6.77 26.64 43.00
C ASP A 672 -5.79 27.81 42.87
N SER A 673 -4.48 27.56 42.78
CA SER A 673 -3.45 28.60 42.63
C SER A 673 -3.30 29.13 41.19
N LEU A 674 -3.98 28.50 40.22
CA LEU A 674 -3.89 28.83 38.79
C LEU A 674 -4.95 29.85 38.36
N PRO A 675 -4.63 30.74 37.40
CA PRO A 675 -5.57 31.74 36.92
C PRO A 675 -6.67 31.12 36.05
N VAL A 676 -7.88 31.68 36.12
CA VAL A 676 -8.96 31.35 35.17
C VAL A 676 -8.73 32.11 33.87
N ALA A 677 -8.46 31.39 32.79
CA ALA A 677 -8.27 31.97 31.47
C ALA A 677 -9.62 32.42 30.86
N THR A 678 -9.61 33.48 30.06
CA THR A 678 -10.83 34.06 29.46
C THR A 678 -10.90 33.82 27.95
N PRO A 679 -12.02 33.29 27.40
CA PRO A 679 -12.23 33.16 25.96
C PRO A 679 -12.45 34.56 25.34
N ALA A 680 -11.62 34.99 24.39
CA ALA A 680 -11.67 36.33 23.81
C ALA A 680 -12.26 36.36 22.38
N THR A 681 -11.92 35.39 21.53
CA THR A 681 -12.42 35.28 20.15
C THR A 681 -12.57 33.80 19.81
N PRO A 682 -13.62 33.34 19.09
CA PRO A 682 -14.82 34.08 18.70
C PRO A 682 -15.61 34.60 19.91
N GLN A 683 -16.27 35.75 19.75
CA GLN A 683 -17.08 36.35 20.82
C GLN A 683 -18.31 35.48 21.11
N LEU A 684 -18.83 35.59 22.33
CA LEU A 684 -20.07 34.92 22.73
C LEU A 684 -21.20 35.27 21.74
N ALA A 685 -21.89 34.25 21.23
CA ALA A 685 -22.97 34.37 20.25
C ALA A 685 -22.57 34.89 18.86
N ALA A 686 -21.27 34.87 18.51
CA ALA A 686 -20.82 35.27 17.19
C ALA A 686 -21.28 34.30 16.08
N VAL A 687 -21.43 34.83 14.87
CA VAL A 687 -21.57 34.03 13.65
C VAL A 687 -20.21 34.03 12.95
N VAL A 688 -19.65 32.83 12.78
CA VAL A 688 -18.39 32.58 12.10
C VAL A 688 -18.70 32.21 10.64
N ASP A 689 -18.16 32.97 9.71
CA ASP A 689 -18.37 32.84 8.26
C ASP A 689 -17.23 32.11 7.53
N GLU A 690 -16.15 31.76 8.25
CA GLU A 690 -15.00 31.04 7.69
C GLU A 690 -14.74 29.71 8.44
N PRO A 691 -14.40 28.62 7.71
CA PRO A 691 -14.14 27.31 8.32
C PRO A 691 -12.86 27.25 9.17
N GLU A 692 -11.96 28.23 9.02
CA GLU A 692 -10.70 28.31 9.76
C GLU A 692 -10.68 29.60 10.59
N THR A 693 -11.23 29.53 11.80
CA THR A 693 -11.28 30.67 12.73
C THR A 693 -10.20 30.57 13.79
N MET A 694 -9.61 31.70 14.16
CA MET A 694 -8.64 31.78 15.25
C MET A 694 -9.35 32.03 16.57
N PHE A 695 -9.10 31.14 17.52
CA PHE A 695 -9.58 31.21 18.88
C PHE A 695 -8.54 31.92 19.73
N ARG A 696 -8.89 33.06 20.33
CA ARG A 696 -7.97 33.78 21.20
C ARG A 696 -8.35 33.60 22.65
N VAL A 697 -7.37 33.27 23.47
CA VAL A 697 -7.52 33.14 24.92
C VAL A 697 -6.63 34.17 25.59
N ARG A 698 -7.14 34.83 26.63
CA ARG A 698 -6.41 35.85 27.39
C ARG A 698 -6.29 35.45 28.85
N LEU A 699 -5.08 35.54 29.39
CA LEU A 699 -4.80 35.44 30.82
C LEU A 699 -5.03 36.78 31.55
N PRO A 700 -5.32 36.73 32.86
CA PRO A 700 -5.29 37.93 33.70
C PRO A 700 -3.93 38.64 33.62
N ALA A 701 -3.92 39.98 33.70
CA ALA A 701 -2.71 40.79 33.52
C ALA A 701 -1.54 40.41 34.46
N GLU A 702 -1.85 39.88 35.63
CA GLU A 702 -0.86 39.40 36.62
C GLU A 702 -0.07 38.16 36.15
N TRP A 703 -0.63 37.42 35.20
CA TRP A 703 -0.09 36.17 34.62
C TRP A 703 0.31 36.35 33.15
N ALA A 704 0.48 37.59 32.67
CA ALA A 704 0.79 37.86 31.27
C ALA A 704 2.16 37.30 30.84
N ASP A 705 3.13 37.22 31.76
CA ASP A 705 4.50 36.76 31.50
C ASP A 705 4.75 35.31 31.96
N SER A 706 3.75 34.61 32.51
CA SER A 706 3.91 33.25 33.01
C SER A 706 3.78 32.20 31.90
N THR A 707 4.72 31.27 31.83
CA THR A 707 4.62 30.10 30.95
C THR A 707 3.64 29.09 31.55
N VAL A 708 2.51 28.88 30.87
CA VAL A 708 1.49 27.90 31.26
C VAL A 708 1.08 27.07 30.05
N ALA A 709 0.76 25.81 30.26
CA ALA A 709 0.15 24.96 29.25
C ALA A 709 -1.36 25.21 29.21
N TYR A 710 -1.91 25.47 28.02
CA TYR A 710 -3.35 25.68 27.85
C TYR A 710 -4.01 24.41 27.33
N MET A 711 -5.22 24.15 27.80
CA MET A 711 -6.11 23.13 27.26
C MET A 711 -7.42 23.81 26.88
N ILE A 712 -7.67 23.85 25.57
CA ILE A 712 -8.89 24.38 24.97
C ILE A 712 -9.67 23.18 24.43
N GLU A 713 -10.95 23.14 24.75
CA GLU A 713 -11.88 22.14 24.24
C GLU A 713 -12.97 22.81 23.43
N LEU A 714 -13.37 22.16 22.34
CA LEU A 714 -14.41 22.59 21.42
C LEU A 714 -15.29 21.39 21.10
N ASP A 715 -16.61 21.56 21.19
CA ASP A 715 -17.57 20.50 20.84
C ASP A 715 -18.89 21.13 20.33
N THR A 716 -19.70 20.34 19.66
CA THR A 716 -21.10 20.65 19.34
C THR A 716 -22.08 20.22 20.44
N ASP A 717 -21.66 19.32 21.35
CA ASP A 717 -22.40 18.98 22.57
C ASP A 717 -21.95 19.87 23.74
N PRO A 718 -22.88 20.55 24.46
CA PRO A 718 -22.55 21.36 25.64
C PRO A 718 -21.88 20.58 26.79
N LYS A 719 -21.97 19.23 26.78
CA LYS A 719 -21.31 18.35 27.76
C LYS A 719 -19.88 17.97 27.39
N PHE A 720 -19.37 18.39 26.24
CA PHE A 720 -18.04 17.99 25.73
C PHE A 720 -17.90 16.46 25.64
N ARG A 721 -18.93 15.81 25.11
CA ARG A 721 -19.04 14.35 24.91
C ARG A 721 -19.65 14.00 23.56
N GLY A 722 -19.74 14.99 22.68
CA GLY A 722 -20.31 14.84 21.36
C GLY A 722 -19.35 14.12 20.42
N ASP A 723 -19.89 13.72 19.28
CA ASP A 723 -19.13 13.02 18.23
C ASP A 723 -18.11 13.96 17.54
N PHE A 724 -18.18 15.27 17.78
CA PHE A 724 -17.33 16.29 17.20
C PHE A 724 -16.53 17.06 18.28
N PHE A 725 -15.95 16.31 19.21
CA PHE A 725 -15.02 16.85 20.20
C PHE A 725 -13.65 17.15 19.57
N GLN A 726 -13.06 18.27 19.93
CA GLN A 726 -11.68 18.62 19.62
C GLN A 726 -10.99 19.21 20.84
N SER A 727 -9.71 18.86 21.00
CA SER A 727 -8.86 19.45 22.03
C SER A 727 -7.61 20.09 21.41
N SER A 728 -7.15 21.19 22.00
CA SER A 728 -5.85 21.79 21.67
C SER A 728 -4.66 20.88 21.97
N THR A 729 -4.89 19.77 22.66
CA THR A 729 -3.86 18.82 23.08
C THR A 729 -3.80 17.57 22.18
N GLU A 730 -4.73 17.43 21.23
CA GLU A 730 -4.76 16.29 20.31
C GLU A 730 -3.67 16.40 19.24
N MET A 731 -2.83 15.37 19.16
CA MET A 731 -1.88 15.18 18.06
C MET A 731 -2.44 14.28 16.97
N PRO A 732 -2.16 14.54 15.68
CA PRO A 732 -2.57 13.64 14.61
C PRO A 732 -2.01 12.24 14.78
N MET A 733 -2.85 11.23 14.54
CA MET A 733 -2.50 9.82 14.66
C MET A 733 -1.21 9.43 13.92
N PHE A 734 -0.89 10.07 12.79
CA PHE A 734 0.36 9.81 12.08
C PHE A 734 1.61 10.11 12.94
N PHE A 735 1.62 11.23 13.67
CA PHE A 735 2.72 11.58 14.56
C PHE A 735 2.80 10.66 15.76
N GLN A 736 1.64 10.26 16.30
CA GLN A 736 1.54 9.25 17.37
C GLN A 736 2.12 7.88 16.94
N ILE A 737 1.89 7.51 15.67
CA ILE A 737 2.34 6.22 15.14
C ILE A 737 3.86 6.22 14.85
N TYR A 738 4.42 7.32 14.29
CA TYR A 738 5.77 7.27 13.70
C TYR A 738 6.82 8.17 14.36
N TRP A 739 6.44 9.15 15.17
CA TRP A 739 7.37 10.14 15.71
C TRP A 739 7.51 10.02 17.23
N GLN A 740 6.40 10.21 17.96
CA GLN A 740 6.37 10.23 19.42
C GLN A 740 5.08 9.60 19.91
N ASP A 741 5.15 8.75 20.94
CA ASP A 741 4.00 8.23 21.68
C ASP A 741 3.62 9.20 22.81
N PRO A 742 2.52 9.96 22.69
CA PRO A 742 2.10 10.94 23.69
C PRO A 742 1.55 10.31 24.99
N ARG A 743 1.26 9.00 25.01
CA ARG A 743 0.76 8.32 26.22
C ARG A 743 1.88 7.98 27.21
N SER A 744 3.14 7.94 26.75
CA SER A 744 4.33 7.90 27.61
C SER A 744 4.44 9.25 28.33
N ALA A 745 3.85 9.36 29.51
CA ALA A 745 3.82 10.63 30.22
C ALA A 745 5.18 11.06 30.79
N GLY A 746 6.09 10.10 31.01
CA GLY A 746 7.46 10.38 31.46
C GLY A 746 7.53 11.18 32.76
N ASP A 747 6.46 11.22 33.54
CA ASP A 747 6.33 12.07 34.73
C ASP A 747 7.09 11.50 35.93
N GLY A 748 7.39 10.18 35.91
CA GLY A 748 8.25 9.53 36.92
C GLY A 748 7.75 9.74 38.34
N LYS A 749 6.44 10.01 38.49
CA LYS A 749 5.77 10.22 39.76
C LYS A 749 5.30 8.87 40.26
N ASP A 750 5.90 8.48 41.36
CA ASP A 750 5.38 7.55 42.34
C ASP A 750 4.09 8.18 42.92
N ASN A 751 2.94 7.76 42.39
CA ASN A 751 1.64 8.40 42.65
C ASN A 751 1.03 7.97 44.00
N ASP A 752 1.60 6.97 44.65
CA ASP A 752 1.18 6.35 45.89
C ASP A 752 2.25 6.43 47.02
N PHE A 753 3.43 6.97 46.72
CA PHE A 753 4.56 7.30 47.63
C PHE A 753 5.29 6.09 48.24
N ASP A 754 5.39 4.98 47.52
CA ASP A 754 6.05 3.76 48.00
C ASP A 754 7.58 3.73 47.71
N GLY A 755 8.07 4.66 46.90
CA GLY A 755 9.46 4.83 46.50
C GLY A 755 9.85 4.09 45.21
N LEU A 756 8.89 3.44 44.54
CA LEU A 756 9.04 2.75 43.27
C LEU A 756 8.16 3.43 42.20
N ALA A 757 8.43 3.09 40.94
CA ALA A 757 7.63 3.52 39.81
C ALA A 757 7.64 2.31 38.88
N ASP A 758 6.59 1.49 38.95
CA ASP A 758 6.48 0.19 38.28
C ASP A 758 5.27 0.09 37.34
N GLU A 759 5.12 -1.09 36.72
CA GLU A 759 4.31 -1.28 35.50
C GLU A 759 3.20 -2.33 35.72
N GLU A 760 2.19 -2.00 36.53
CA GLU A 760 1.06 -2.91 36.83
C GLU A 760 0.18 -3.24 35.61
N VAL A 761 0.10 -2.32 34.64
CA VAL A 761 -0.65 -2.54 33.38
C VAL A 761 -0.11 -3.76 32.61
N LEU A 762 1.18 -4.06 32.77
CA LEU A 762 1.92 -5.04 31.96
C LEU A 762 1.76 -6.49 32.45
N ASN A 763 1.63 -6.70 33.76
CA ASN A 763 1.43 -8.01 34.40
C ASN A 763 -0.06 -8.30 34.74
N GLN A 764 -0.94 -7.30 34.71
CA GLN A 764 -2.36 -7.38 35.12
C GLN A 764 -2.52 -7.93 36.53
N ARG A 765 -1.54 -7.64 37.39
CA ARG A 765 -1.54 -7.98 38.79
C ARG A 765 -1.28 -6.70 39.56
N ASP A 766 -2.20 -6.44 40.45
CA ASP A 766 -2.07 -5.61 41.64
C ASP A 766 -0.94 -6.23 42.49
N ASP A 767 0.30 -5.83 42.15
CA ASP A 767 1.52 -6.41 42.73
C ASP A 767 1.87 -5.68 44.05
N ASP A 768 1.26 -4.52 44.30
CA ASP A 768 1.40 -3.68 45.50
C ASP A 768 0.23 -3.82 46.52
N GLY A 769 -0.94 -4.32 46.09
CA GLY A 769 -2.09 -4.67 46.91
C GLY A 769 -3.12 -3.56 47.14
N ASP A 770 -3.13 -2.51 46.32
CA ASP A 770 -4.01 -1.34 46.46
C ASP A 770 -5.42 -1.56 45.86
N GLY A 771 -5.58 -2.62 45.06
CA GLY A 771 -6.84 -3.02 44.43
C GLY A 771 -7.11 -2.37 43.07
N ALA A 772 -6.18 -1.57 42.54
CA ALA A 772 -6.18 -1.01 41.21
C ALA A 772 -5.13 -1.73 40.33
N ILE A 773 -5.11 -1.37 39.03
CA ILE A 773 -4.10 -1.80 38.06
C ILE A 773 -3.93 -0.57 37.17
N ASP A 774 -3.23 0.44 37.65
CA ASP A 774 -3.26 1.79 37.05
C ASP A 774 -1.90 2.51 36.94
N GLU A 775 -0.79 1.83 37.26
CA GLU A 775 0.54 2.42 37.17
C GLU A 775 1.13 2.55 35.76
N ASP A 776 2.16 3.39 35.65
CA ASP A 776 2.70 3.91 34.41
C ASP A 776 3.72 3.01 33.72
N ILE A 777 3.50 2.76 32.44
CA ILE A 777 4.47 2.05 31.62
C ILE A 777 5.70 2.94 31.39
N ARG A 778 6.86 2.54 31.92
CA ARG A 778 8.13 3.21 31.68
C ARG A 778 8.64 2.84 30.29
N HIS A 779 8.24 3.62 29.28
CA HIS A 779 8.80 3.44 27.94
C HIS A 779 10.31 3.79 27.93
N PRO A 780 11.23 2.88 27.52
CA PRO A 780 12.68 3.13 27.59
C PRO A 780 13.19 4.32 26.77
N LEU A 781 12.39 4.77 25.80
CA LEU A 781 12.70 5.90 24.91
C LEU A 781 11.81 7.13 25.17
N ASP A 782 11.05 7.15 26.27
CA ASP A 782 10.15 8.29 26.61
C ASP A 782 9.24 8.71 25.44
N GLY A 783 8.64 7.69 24.81
CA GLY A 783 7.78 7.79 23.63
C GLY A 783 8.47 8.03 22.28
N GLU A 784 9.77 8.32 22.20
CA GLU A 784 10.41 8.61 20.89
C GLU A 784 10.65 7.35 20.04
N LYS A 785 10.15 7.35 18.80
CA LYS A 785 10.22 6.17 17.89
C LYS A 785 11.35 6.23 16.87
N TRP A 786 11.88 7.41 16.56
CA TRP A 786 13.00 7.56 15.62
C TRP A 786 14.27 6.75 15.99
N PRO A 787 14.63 6.50 17.27
CA PRO A 787 15.78 5.67 17.61
C PRO A 787 15.60 4.21 17.16
N ILE A 788 14.37 3.70 17.15
CA ILE A 788 14.04 2.34 16.68
C ILE A 788 14.32 2.22 15.17
N LEU A 789 14.01 3.25 14.40
CA LEU A 789 14.33 3.32 12.97
C LEU A 789 15.85 3.30 12.74
N VAL A 790 16.61 4.11 13.47
CA VAL A 790 18.08 4.12 13.37
C VAL A 790 18.66 2.77 13.76
N PHE A 791 18.13 2.14 14.82
CA PHE A 791 18.51 0.79 15.21
C PHE A 791 18.22 -0.22 14.10
N GLY A 792 17.05 -0.17 13.46
CA GLY A 792 16.71 -0.99 12.30
C GLY A 792 17.67 -0.80 11.13
N LEU A 793 18.11 0.44 10.86
CA LEU A 793 19.10 0.75 9.83
C LEU A 793 20.48 0.15 10.15
N VAL A 794 20.97 0.37 11.37
CA VAL A 794 22.27 -0.17 11.81
C VAL A 794 22.23 -1.69 11.82
N PHE A 795 21.13 -2.27 12.30
CA PHE A 795 20.91 -3.71 12.29
C PHE A 795 20.89 -4.27 10.87
N GLY A 796 20.18 -3.63 9.92
CA GLY A 796 20.14 -4.06 8.52
C GLY A 796 21.52 -4.02 7.84
N LEU A 797 22.28 -2.94 8.03
CA LEU A 797 23.65 -2.82 7.51
C LEU A 797 24.60 -3.82 8.17
N GLY A 798 24.48 -4.00 9.48
CA GLY A 798 25.26 -4.94 10.28
C GLY A 798 24.99 -6.39 9.89
N LEU A 799 23.72 -6.78 9.77
CA LEU A 799 23.28 -8.11 9.35
C LEU A 799 23.77 -8.43 7.93
N TYR A 800 23.63 -7.49 7.00
CA TYR A 800 24.15 -7.65 5.64
C TYR A 800 25.68 -7.83 5.63
N SER A 801 26.41 -7.01 6.38
CA SER A 801 27.87 -7.07 6.47
C SER A 801 28.35 -8.37 7.13
N PHE A 802 27.69 -8.79 8.21
CA PHE A 802 27.96 -10.02 8.94
C PHE A 802 27.71 -11.26 8.07
N LEU A 803 26.52 -11.37 7.48
CA LEU A 803 26.17 -12.52 6.63
C LEU A 803 27.03 -12.55 5.35
N GLY A 804 27.36 -11.37 4.80
CA GLY A 804 28.33 -11.23 3.71
C GLY A 804 29.73 -11.72 4.08
N PHE A 805 30.20 -11.45 5.30
CA PHE A 805 31.50 -11.92 5.80
C PHE A 805 31.57 -13.45 5.91
N PHE A 806 30.48 -14.10 6.30
CA PHE A 806 30.38 -15.57 6.38
C PHE A 806 30.12 -16.24 5.02
N GLY A 807 29.87 -15.47 3.96
CA GLY A 807 29.55 -16.04 2.64
C GLY A 807 28.19 -16.73 2.61
N MET A 808 27.25 -16.31 3.45
CA MET A 808 25.88 -16.85 3.45
C MET A 808 25.20 -16.55 2.10
N PRO A 809 24.32 -17.46 1.59
CA PRO A 809 23.59 -17.25 0.35
C PRO A 809 22.82 -15.92 0.36
N MET A 810 22.91 -15.17 -0.74
CA MET A 810 22.29 -13.83 -0.83
C MET A 810 20.78 -13.90 -0.59
N PHE A 811 20.11 -14.95 -1.09
CA PHE A 811 18.69 -15.19 -0.87
C PHE A 811 18.30 -15.25 0.60
N PHE A 812 19.16 -15.76 1.50
CA PHE A 812 18.85 -15.83 2.93
C PHE A 812 18.69 -14.44 3.55
N ILE A 813 19.58 -13.51 3.20
CA ILE A 813 19.54 -12.13 3.71
C ILE A 813 18.23 -11.46 3.27
N TRP A 814 17.87 -11.61 1.99
CA TRP A 814 16.66 -11.03 1.44
C TRP A 814 15.38 -11.66 1.96
N GLY A 815 15.38 -12.98 2.16
CA GLY A 815 14.28 -13.67 2.82
C GLY A 815 14.02 -13.13 4.22
N TYR A 816 15.09 -12.88 4.99
CA TYR A 816 14.98 -12.29 6.33
C TYR A 816 14.43 -10.87 6.28
N ILE A 817 14.95 -10.03 5.37
CA ILE A 817 14.44 -8.67 5.15
C ILE A 817 12.96 -8.69 4.78
N ARG A 818 12.53 -9.60 3.88
CA ARG A 818 11.12 -9.77 3.50
C ARG A 818 10.25 -10.02 4.72
N ALA A 819 10.67 -10.90 5.63
CA ALA A 819 9.92 -11.20 6.84
C ALA A 819 9.83 -9.99 7.78
N VAL A 820 10.94 -9.28 8.00
CA VAL A 820 10.96 -8.08 8.84
C VAL A 820 10.14 -6.94 8.24
N ALA A 821 10.25 -6.70 6.93
CA ALA A 821 9.45 -5.68 6.24
C ALA A 821 7.94 -6.00 6.24
N SER A 822 7.59 -7.28 6.36
CA SER A 822 6.21 -7.74 6.53
C SER A 822 5.77 -7.87 7.99
N ALA A 823 6.65 -7.59 8.97
CA ALA A 823 6.30 -7.63 10.39
C ALA A 823 5.32 -6.49 10.69
N GLY A 824 4.06 -6.84 10.96
CA GLY A 824 2.94 -5.88 11.03
C GLY A 824 1.93 -6.02 9.89
N ALA A 825 2.15 -6.89 8.91
CA ALA A 825 1.20 -7.22 7.83
C ALA A 825 0.61 -8.64 7.98
N ALA A 826 -0.65 -8.83 7.56
CA ALA A 826 -1.39 -10.09 7.76
C ALA A 826 -0.76 -11.28 7.01
N THR A 827 0.11 -11.02 6.04
CA THR A 827 0.85 -12.02 5.27
C THR A 827 2.01 -12.66 6.03
N PHE A 828 2.41 -12.09 7.17
CA PHE A 828 3.48 -12.60 8.02
C PHE A 828 3.25 -14.06 8.44
N PHE A 829 2.00 -14.42 8.77
CA PHE A 829 1.63 -15.78 9.18
C PHE A 829 1.78 -16.82 8.07
N ALA A 830 1.70 -16.42 6.81
CA ALA A 830 1.83 -17.32 5.67
C ALA A 830 3.27 -17.81 5.48
N MET A 831 4.27 -17.02 5.90
CA MET A 831 5.69 -17.38 5.74
C MET A 831 6.10 -18.60 6.58
N PHE A 832 5.39 -18.88 7.67
CA PHE A 832 5.66 -20.07 8.49
C PHE A 832 5.35 -21.37 7.72
N THR A 833 4.26 -21.39 6.95
CA THR A 833 3.86 -22.58 6.18
C THR A 833 4.61 -22.73 4.85
N GLU A 834 5.21 -21.65 4.31
CA GLU A 834 6.12 -21.72 3.15
C GLU A 834 7.30 -22.68 3.39
N VAL A 835 7.81 -22.78 4.62
CA VAL A 835 8.94 -23.66 4.97
C VAL A 835 8.62 -25.13 4.71
N ILE A 836 7.37 -25.55 4.97
CA ILE A 836 6.93 -26.92 4.73
C ILE A 836 7.11 -27.26 3.24
N GLY A 837 6.70 -26.34 2.35
CA GLY A 837 6.91 -26.45 0.92
C GLY A 837 8.39 -26.52 0.54
N ALA A 838 9.22 -25.63 1.08
CA ALA A 838 10.64 -25.59 0.77
C ALA A 838 11.39 -26.86 1.22
N LEU A 839 11.04 -27.41 2.38
CA LEU A 839 11.59 -28.67 2.89
C LEU A 839 11.17 -29.86 2.03
N LEU A 840 9.89 -29.93 1.64
CA LEU A 840 9.40 -30.95 0.73
C LEU A 840 10.12 -30.89 -0.64
N ALA A 841 10.28 -29.69 -1.21
CA ALA A 841 11.02 -29.50 -2.45
C ALA A 841 12.45 -30.03 -2.31
N ARG A 842 13.17 -29.60 -1.28
CA ARG A 842 14.60 -29.91 -1.09
C ARG A 842 14.88 -31.37 -0.78
N TYR A 843 14.14 -31.96 0.15
CA TYR A 843 14.47 -33.28 0.69
C TYR A 843 13.74 -34.44 0.00
N TYR A 844 12.56 -34.19 -0.60
CA TYR A 844 11.79 -35.25 -1.26
C TYR A 844 11.83 -35.13 -2.79
N PHE A 845 11.56 -33.95 -3.34
CA PHE A 845 11.38 -33.81 -4.78
C PHE A 845 12.69 -33.63 -5.56
N TRP A 846 13.64 -32.81 -5.08
CA TRP A 846 14.92 -32.60 -5.78
C TRP A 846 15.73 -33.90 -5.97
N PRO A 847 15.86 -34.80 -4.96
CA PRO A 847 16.57 -36.06 -5.15
C PRO A 847 15.88 -37.01 -6.12
N LYS A 848 14.54 -36.95 -6.22
CA LYS A 848 13.73 -37.87 -7.01
C LYS A 848 13.60 -37.48 -8.49
N PHE A 849 13.42 -36.19 -8.77
CA PHE A 849 13.13 -35.69 -10.12
C PHE A 849 14.28 -34.86 -10.72
N GLY A 850 15.32 -34.57 -9.93
CA GLY A 850 16.39 -33.66 -10.31
C GLY A 850 15.98 -32.19 -10.12
N LYS A 851 16.93 -31.36 -9.68
CA LYS A 851 16.67 -29.97 -9.25
C LYS A 851 16.09 -29.08 -10.37
N LYS A 852 16.68 -29.12 -11.57
CA LYS A 852 16.26 -28.30 -12.72
C LYS A 852 14.87 -28.71 -13.23
N HIS A 853 14.66 -30.00 -13.42
CA HIS A 853 13.39 -30.53 -13.92
C HIS A 853 12.25 -30.35 -12.91
N TRP A 854 12.49 -30.62 -11.62
CA TRP A 854 11.49 -30.37 -10.57
C TRP A 854 11.04 -28.91 -10.52
N ARG A 855 11.97 -27.95 -10.58
CA ARG A 855 11.61 -26.52 -10.54
C ARG A 855 10.69 -26.14 -11.71
N GLN A 856 10.94 -26.66 -12.90
CA GLN A 856 10.03 -26.45 -14.05
C GLN A 856 8.65 -27.11 -13.80
N VAL A 857 8.62 -28.33 -13.26
CA VAL A 857 7.39 -29.06 -12.91
C VAL A 857 6.58 -28.35 -11.83
N ALA A 858 7.23 -27.90 -10.75
CA ALA A 858 6.63 -27.22 -9.63
C ALA A 858 5.94 -25.91 -10.07
N MET A 859 6.51 -25.18 -11.03
CA MET A 859 5.91 -23.97 -11.60
C MET A 859 4.59 -24.28 -12.31
N VAL A 860 4.59 -25.28 -13.20
CA VAL A 860 3.39 -25.67 -13.93
C VAL A 860 2.32 -26.27 -12.99
N LEU A 861 2.75 -27.03 -11.99
CA LEU A 861 1.90 -27.59 -10.94
C LEU A 861 1.22 -26.48 -10.11
N ALA A 862 1.97 -25.44 -9.70
CA ALA A 862 1.45 -24.32 -8.92
C ALA A 862 0.43 -23.49 -9.71
N VAL A 863 0.68 -23.26 -11.00
CA VAL A 863 -0.29 -22.59 -11.89
C VAL A 863 -1.56 -23.42 -12.00
N GLY A 864 -1.44 -24.73 -12.23
CA GLY A 864 -2.59 -25.65 -12.23
C GLY A 864 -3.39 -25.57 -10.92
N PHE A 865 -2.71 -25.63 -9.77
CA PHE A 865 -3.34 -25.49 -8.44
C PHE A 865 -4.11 -24.17 -8.30
N GLY A 866 -3.50 -23.06 -8.72
CA GLY A 866 -4.16 -21.76 -8.76
C GLY A 866 -5.45 -21.80 -9.58
N VAL A 867 -5.40 -22.34 -10.80
CA VAL A 867 -6.59 -22.50 -11.67
C VAL A 867 -7.66 -23.37 -11.02
N GLY A 868 -7.28 -24.47 -10.37
CA GLY A 868 -8.23 -25.36 -9.69
C GLY A 868 -9.00 -24.66 -8.57
N ILE A 869 -8.29 -23.96 -7.67
CA ILE A 869 -8.95 -23.18 -6.60
C ILE A 869 -9.83 -22.07 -7.19
N SER A 870 -9.33 -21.41 -8.23
CA SER A 870 -10.01 -20.32 -8.94
C SER A 870 -11.37 -20.75 -9.50
N LEU A 871 -11.42 -21.90 -10.17
CA LEU A 871 -12.67 -22.48 -10.70
C LEU A 871 -13.71 -22.71 -9.61
N VAL A 872 -13.30 -23.25 -8.46
CA VAL A 872 -14.19 -23.44 -7.32
C VAL A 872 -14.65 -22.10 -6.75
N GLY A 873 -13.73 -21.14 -6.56
CA GLY A 873 -14.03 -19.81 -6.05
C GLY A 873 -15.07 -19.09 -6.90
N MET A 874 -14.93 -19.13 -8.23
CA MET A 874 -15.92 -18.56 -9.16
C MET A 874 -17.27 -19.25 -9.10
N PHE A 875 -17.29 -20.59 -9.03
CA PHE A 875 -18.54 -21.34 -8.89
C PHE A 875 -19.28 -20.96 -7.60
N CYS A 876 -18.55 -20.82 -6.49
CA CYS A 876 -19.09 -20.40 -5.22
C CYS A 876 -19.59 -18.96 -5.27
N ALA A 877 -18.82 -18.04 -5.86
CA ALA A 877 -19.23 -16.66 -6.06
C ALA A 877 -20.51 -16.58 -6.91
N ALA A 878 -20.57 -17.28 -8.05
CA ALA A 878 -21.75 -17.34 -8.92
C ALA A 878 -22.98 -17.92 -8.19
N THR A 879 -22.79 -18.96 -7.37
CA THR A 879 -23.89 -19.55 -6.60
C THR A 879 -24.39 -18.59 -5.51
N LEU A 880 -23.48 -17.93 -4.80
CA LEU A 880 -23.81 -16.93 -3.79
C LEU A 880 -24.50 -15.72 -4.41
N MET A 881 -24.12 -15.33 -5.63
CA MET A 881 -24.83 -14.32 -6.41
C MET A 881 -26.25 -14.75 -6.76
N ILE A 882 -26.43 -15.96 -7.31
CA ILE A 882 -27.77 -16.47 -7.68
C ILE A 882 -28.66 -16.51 -6.44
N SER A 883 -28.15 -17.02 -5.32
CA SER A 883 -28.89 -17.05 -4.06
C SER A 883 -29.28 -15.65 -3.58
N LYS A 884 -28.34 -14.69 -3.55
CA LYS A 884 -28.61 -13.31 -3.13
C LYS A 884 -29.60 -12.60 -4.07
N ALA A 885 -29.48 -12.81 -5.38
CA ALA A 885 -30.39 -12.25 -6.37
C ALA A 885 -31.81 -12.82 -6.24
N VAL A 886 -31.94 -14.13 -5.96
CA VAL A 886 -33.24 -14.78 -5.71
C VAL A 886 -33.83 -14.29 -4.38
N SER A 887 -33.03 -14.15 -3.31
CA SER A 887 -33.52 -13.64 -2.03
C SER A 887 -33.92 -12.16 -2.09
N SER A 888 -33.26 -11.33 -2.92
CA SER A 888 -33.71 -9.94 -3.13
C SER A 888 -34.98 -9.83 -3.97
N SER A 889 -35.30 -10.86 -4.77
CA SER A 889 -36.54 -10.92 -5.55
C SER A 889 -37.74 -11.44 -4.76
N THR A 890 -37.53 -11.84 -3.49
CA THR A 890 -38.60 -12.15 -2.53
C THR A 890 -38.82 -10.97 -1.60
N PHE A 891 -39.28 -9.85 -2.18
CA PHE A 891 -39.98 -8.77 -1.48
C PHE A 891 -41.06 -8.19 -2.38
#